data_AF-A0A7W7GQF9-F1
#
_entry.id   AF-A0A7W7GQF9-F1
#
_cell.length_a   1.000
_cell.length_b   1.000
_cell.length_c   1.000
_cell.angle_alpha   90.00
_cell.angle_beta   90.00
_cell.angle_gamma   90.00
#
_symmetry.space_group_name_H-M   'P 1'
#
loop_
_entity.id
_entity.type
_entity.pdbx_description
1 polymer ?
#
loop_
_entity_poly.entity_id
_entity_poly.type
_entity_poly.pdbx_seq_one_letter_code
_entity_poly.pdbx_strand_id
1 'polypeptide(L)'
;MTGTWDAWLDTRARVRERRGLTRTAGPAPGAPQPSAAPIDLASNDYLGLARHPRVREAAARAAVDHGVGAGASRVVTGTHPLHVELEREVAALAGASIALVFSSGYTANLGVLGAIGGPRSAVVLDEHAHASLRDGAALSGAEVHEAPHGHLPALGEQLTRLRAADPGRRLAVVVESVYSVLGDAADLRALGDLCAEHDALLVVDEAHSLGTVPEGSCAAAAGLWRAEHPGGGTTAPVILTATLSKALGAQGGVALFGGDPTRAAAWRSHVLNTARAFLFDTALALPTAAAAAEACRLAATGEPAARLTRRRALAEQTLLRRSGLAPHVEIGAGAVHAVRMPSPQAAVAAAAALAEDGVHVACFRPPSVPDGVARLRLSVHADHGEQRLRGALEQIASRAEAAWGAATGPGACPFAHGDPRPAEVRGDHLLVDAPEQVRAVLADPDAFSSANALTVARPLCGPAQRVLAAARFRLPPVLASAGGEQHRYVRRVVTPFFSPAKVRAQREAIRDLAGTELDRALAVASPGEPIDLAATVAAAVPARIMSALTGVPNPDEELLHRWSADSLELFWGWPDDDRQLRLARSAADFHRWLRTRVAESAGSDDLFGALAAAGVDDERIVSLGYFLVIAGQETTRMLIATALDAALRDRATWTALAGDDEAAGLAAGEALVGETLRARSSVPTWRRVATRDTEMGGHPVAAGEELVLRLSGAGHPDHRLAFGHGLHRCLGAGLAELETALVVREVARRLPEAELTGPEPPWLTLLSFQAPRHVLVRPRSPRVRRCAEAETNTAANAERSSA
;
A
#
# COMPACT_ATOMS: atom_id res chain seq x y z
N MET A 1 27.35 -6.00 -43.24
CA MET A 1 27.27 -5.67 -41.80
C MET A 1 28.71 -5.62 -41.29
N THR A 2 29.20 -4.45 -40.90
CA THR A 2 30.57 -4.28 -40.41
C THR A 2 30.71 -4.99 -39.06
N GLY A 3 31.29 -6.19 -39.06
CA GLY A 3 31.47 -7.05 -37.89
C GLY A 3 32.59 -6.59 -36.95
N THR A 4 32.70 -5.29 -36.65
CA THR A 4 33.66 -4.81 -35.65
C THR A 4 33.12 -5.03 -34.25
N TRP A 5 34.02 -5.19 -33.28
CA TRP A 5 33.65 -5.30 -31.87
C TRP A 5 32.86 -4.08 -31.38
N ASP A 6 33.20 -2.88 -31.84
CA ASP A 6 32.49 -1.64 -31.50
C ASP A 6 31.05 -1.65 -32.02
N ALA A 7 30.84 -2.06 -33.28
CA ALA A 7 29.50 -2.15 -33.85
C ALA A 7 28.63 -3.20 -33.13
N TRP A 8 29.23 -4.31 -32.69
CA TRP A 8 28.57 -5.29 -31.85
C TRP A 8 28.23 -4.71 -30.47
N LEU A 9 29.17 -4.03 -29.80
CA LEU A 9 28.97 -3.40 -28.49
C LEU A 9 27.84 -2.36 -28.52
N ASP A 10 27.84 -1.47 -29.51
CA ASP A 10 26.79 -0.47 -29.72
C ASP A 10 25.42 -1.12 -29.94
N THR A 11 25.40 -2.20 -30.72
CA THR A 11 24.17 -2.96 -30.96
C THR A 11 23.66 -3.59 -29.67
N ARG A 12 24.53 -4.19 -28.86
CA ARG A 12 24.16 -4.75 -27.54
C ARG A 12 23.70 -3.66 -26.57
N ALA A 13 24.33 -2.48 -26.58
CA ALA A 13 23.91 -1.33 -25.78
C ALA A 13 22.50 -0.86 -26.16
N ARG A 14 22.23 -0.62 -27.45
CA ARG A 14 20.89 -0.25 -27.96
C ARG A 14 19.82 -1.30 -27.69
N VAL A 15 20.18 -2.59 -27.66
CA VAL A 15 19.24 -3.67 -27.31
C VAL A 15 18.91 -3.66 -25.82
N ARG A 16 19.90 -3.45 -24.93
CA ARG A 16 19.66 -3.32 -23.49
C ARG A 16 18.79 -2.11 -23.18
N GLU A 17 19.10 -0.97 -23.77
CA GLU A 17 18.36 0.28 -23.58
C GLU A 17 16.90 0.15 -24.04
N ARG A 18 16.66 -0.33 -25.27
CA ARG A 18 15.30 -0.55 -25.80
C ARG A 18 14.45 -1.50 -24.96
N ARG A 19 15.07 -2.46 -24.27
CA ARG A 19 14.38 -3.41 -23.38
C ARG A 19 14.29 -2.91 -21.93
N GLY A 20 14.78 -1.70 -21.63
CA GLY A 20 14.83 -1.18 -20.26
C GLY A 20 15.76 -1.98 -19.33
N LEU A 21 16.78 -2.66 -19.88
CA LEU A 21 17.69 -3.56 -19.14
C LEU A 21 19.02 -2.90 -18.75
N THR A 22 19.20 -1.61 -19.06
CA THR A 22 20.41 -0.88 -18.64
C THR A 22 20.46 -0.79 -17.12
N ARG A 23 21.61 -1.14 -16.55
CA ARG A 23 21.91 -1.05 -15.11
C ARG A 23 23.08 -0.10 -14.93
N THR A 24 23.02 0.72 -13.90
CA THR A 24 24.12 1.59 -13.48
C THR A 24 24.55 1.16 -12.08
N ALA A 25 25.87 1.03 -11.87
CA ALA A 25 26.43 0.89 -10.54
C ALA A 25 26.84 2.29 -10.08
N GLY A 26 26.09 2.86 -9.14
CA GLY A 26 26.44 4.09 -8.45
C GLY A 26 26.62 3.80 -6.95
N PRO A 27 27.28 4.70 -6.20
CA PRO A 27 27.18 4.66 -4.74
C PRO A 27 25.70 4.65 -4.35
N ALA A 28 25.33 3.81 -3.37
CA ALA A 28 24.00 3.88 -2.80
C ALA A 28 23.71 5.34 -2.40
N PRO A 29 22.56 5.93 -2.76
CA PRO A 29 22.24 7.30 -2.39
C PRO A 29 22.34 7.46 -0.87
N GLY A 30 23.34 8.19 -0.40
CA GLY A 30 23.52 8.59 1.00
C GLY A 30 24.07 7.52 1.95
N ALA A 31 25.28 7.76 2.47
CA ALA A 31 25.47 7.52 3.90
C ALA A 31 24.48 8.45 4.62
N PRO A 32 23.64 7.97 5.56
CA PRO A 32 22.57 8.78 6.13
C PRO A 32 23.10 10.09 6.73
N GLN A 33 22.65 11.23 6.21
CA GLN A 33 22.70 12.48 6.96
C GLN A 33 21.58 12.50 8.02
N PRO A 34 21.75 13.22 9.14
CA PRO A 34 21.02 12.97 10.39
C PRO A 34 19.59 13.54 10.46
N SER A 35 18.88 13.71 9.35
CA SER A 35 17.41 13.79 9.40
C SER A 35 16.85 12.38 9.21
N ALA A 36 16.63 11.67 10.32
CA ALA A 36 16.07 10.32 10.40
C ALA A 36 16.54 9.33 9.31
N ALA A 37 17.63 8.60 9.56
CA ALA A 37 18.22 7.64 8.62
C ALA A 37 17.18 6.78 7.86
N PRO A 38 17.31 6.60 6.54
CA PRO A 38 16.32 5.89 5.74
C PRO A 38 16.20 4.41 6.16
N ILE A 39 15.03 3.81 5.99
CA ILE A 39 14.80 2.39 6.26
C ILE A 39 15.23 1.56 5.05
N ASP A 40 16.03 0.52 5.31
CA ASP A 40 16.51 -0.40 4.30
C ASP A 40 15.65 -1.66 4.26
N LEU A 41 14.88 -1.82 3.19
CA LEU A 41 14.13 -3.03 2.82
C LEU A 41 14.69 -3.65 1.52
N ALA A 42 15.88 -3.22 1.08
CA ALA A 42 16.49 -3.67 -0.17
C ALA A 42 17.62 -4.68 0.08
N SER A 43 18.41 -4.48 1.14
CA SER A 43 19.54 -5.36 1.45
C SER A 43 19.11 -6.70 2.05
N ASN A 44 19.96 -7.70 1.91
CA ASN A 44 19.72 -9.04 2.43
C ASN A 44 20.30 -9.26 3.85
N ASP A 45 20.54 -8.18 4.63
CA ASP A 45 21.03 -8.26 6.01
C ASP A 45 19.91 -8.65 6.99
N TYR A 46 19.29 -9.81 6.77
CA TYR A 46 18.04 -10.22 7.41
C TYR A 46 18.06 -10.19 8.94
N LEU A 47 19.23 -10.38 9.56
CA LEU A 47 19.39 -10.36 11.01
C LEU A 47 19.96 -9.03 11.54
N GLY A 48 20.27 -8.07 10.66
CA GLY A 48 20.88 -6.79 11.02
C GLY A 48 22.31 -6.94 11.58
N LEU A 49 23.05 -7.95 11.14
CA LEU A 49 24.33 -8.32 11.75
C LEU A 49 25.52 -7.59 11.12
N ALA A 50 25.39 -7.03 9.90
CA ALA A 50 26.51 -6.38 9.22
C ALA A 50 27.07 -5.18 10.00
N ARG A 51 26.23 -4.52 10.83
CA ARG A 51 26.61 -3.38 11.67
C ARG A 51 26.70 -3.71 13.16
N HIS A 52 26.49 -4.97 13.54
CA HIS A 52 26.45 -5.36 14.94
C HIS A 52 27.82 -5.10 15.63
N PRO A 53 27.87 -4.48 16.83
CA PRO A 53 29.12 -4.08 17.46
C PRO A 53 30.13 -5.22 17.61
N ARG A 54 29.68 -6.39 18.06
CA ARG A 54 30.53 -7.57 18.24
C ARG A 54 31.13 -8.08 16.92
N VAL A 55 30.36 -8.05 15.83
CA VAL A 55 30.81 -8.49 14.49
C VAL A 55 31.89 -7.55 13.96
N ARG A 56 31.67 -6.23 14.07
CA ARG A 56 32.64 -5.20 13.67
C ARG A 56 33.93 -5.27 14.48
N GLU A 57 33.80 -5.49 15.79
CA GLU A 57 34.94 -5.62 16.68
C GLU A 57 35.77 -6.87 16.35
N ALA A 58 35.13 -8.02 16.05
CA ALA A 58 35.81 -9.23 15.62
C ALA A 58 36.63 -9.00 14.34
N ALA A 59 36.04 -8.35 13.33
CA ALA A 59 36.75 -7.97 12.10
C ALA A 59 37.92 -7.03 12.39
N ALA A 60 37.70 -5.98 13.19
CA ALA A 60 38.72 -4.98 13.50
C ALA A 60 39.92 -5.60 14.23
N ARG A 61 39.67 -6.44 15.24
CA ARG A 61 40.72 -7.15 15.97
C ARG A 61 41.51 -8.08 15.04
N ALA A 62 40.82 -8.87 14.23
CA ALA A 62 41.49 -9.75 13.27
C ALA A 62 42.36 -8.98 12.26
N ALA A 63 41.92 -7.80 11.81
CA ALA A 63 42.72 -6.95 10.93
C ALA A 63 44.00 -6.43 11.61
N VAL A 64 43.91 -6.05 12.88
CA VAL A 64 45.04 -5.55 13.68
C VAL A 64 46.03 -6.68 14.00
N ASP A 65 45.52 -7.84 14.44
CA ASP A 65 46.35 -8.91 14.99
C ASP A 65 46.94 -9.83 13.90
N HIS A 66 46.24 -9.99 12.77
CA HIS A 66 46.59 -10.97 11.74
C HIS A 66 46.74 -10.38 10.33
N GLY A 67 46.45 -9.09 10.14
CA GLY A 67 46.41 -8.45 8.83
C GLY A 67 45.09 -8.71 8.08
N VAL A 68 45.04 -8.28 6.81
CA VAL A 68 43.80 -8.21 6.04
C VAL A 68 43.58 -9.43 5.14
N GLY A 69 44.50 -9.69 4.21
CA GLY A 69 44.40 -10.80 3.26
C GLY A 69 45.07 -12.07 3.76
N ALA A 70 44.59 -13.23 3.31
CA ALA A 70 45.18 -14.53 3.65
C ALA A 70 46.50 -14.84 2.91
N GLY A 71 46.82 -14.09 1.84
CA GLY A 71 48.12 -14.15 1.13
C GLY A 71 48.33 -15.35 0.20
N ALA A 72 47.49 -16.38 0.25
CA ALA A 72 47.53 -17.55 -0.64
C ALA A 72 46.18 -18.30 -0.66
N SER A 73 46.08 -19.34 -1.49
CA SER A 73 44.94 -20.27 -1.46
C SER A 73 44.97 -21.17 -0.22
N ARG A 74 43.81 -21.76 0.13
CA ARG A 74 43.66 -22.63 1.31
C ARG A 74 44.59 -23.85 1.30
N VAL A 75 44.91 -24.40 0.12
CA VAL A 75 45.68 -25.64 -0.04
C VAL A 75 47.20 -25.42 -0.04
N VAL A 76 47.67 -24.19 -0.25
CA VAL A 76 49.11 -23.87 -0.24
C VAL A 76 49.53 -23.41 1.16
N THR A 77 49.24 -22.16 1.52
CA THR A 77 49.62 -21.56 2.82
C THR A 77 48.55 -20.64 3.39
N GLY A 78 47.40 -20.48 2.73
CA GLY A 78 46.37 -19.50 3.10
C GLY A 78 45.41 -19.94 4.21
N THR A 79 45.53 -21.15 4.75
CA THR A 79 44.66 -21.61 5.84
C THR A 79 45.13 -21.03 7.19
N HIS A 80 44.43 -19.99 7.64
CA HIS A 80 44.56 -19.42 9.00
C HIS A 80 43.59 -20.07 10.02
N PRO A 81 43.91 -20.11 11.34
CA PRO A 81 43.01 -20.62 12.39
C PRO A 81 41.61 -20.01 12.41
N LEU A 82 41.47 -18.73 12.03
CA LEU A 82 40.16 -18.05 11.92
C LEU A 82 39.22 -18.71 10.89
N HIS A 83 39.76 -19.35 9.85
CA HIS A 83 38.93 -20.12 8.91
C HIS A 83 38.39 -21.41 9.55
N VAL A 84 39.21 -22.07 10.36
CA VAL A 84 38.83 -23.31 11.06
C VAL A 84 37.79 -22.99 12.13
N GLU A 85 37.97 -21.87 12.84
CA GLU A 85 36.97 -21.36 13.77
C GLU A 85 35.64 -21.09 13.05
N LEU A 86 35.65 -20.33 11.95
CA LEU A 86 34.46 -20.08 11.16
C LEU A 86 33.79 -21.38 10.68
N GLU A 87 34.55 -22.33 10.15
CA GLU A 87 34.05 -23.65 9.71
C GLU A 87 33.34 -24.38 10.86
N ARG A 88 33.86 -24.30 12.08
CA ARG A 88 33.22 -24.87 13.27
C ARG A 88 31.92 -24.15 13.63
N GLU A 89 31.94 -22.82 13.70
CA GLU A 89 30.76 -22.03 14.10
C GLU A 89 29.61 -22.16 13.09
N VAL A 90 29.90 -22.16 11.79
CA VAL A 90 28.86 -22.30 10.75
C VAL A 90 28.32 -23.72 10.67
N ALA A 91 29.15 -24.75 10.90
CA ALA A 91 28.67 -26.13 11.02
C ALA A 91 27.72 -26.28 12.22
N ALA A 92 28.09 -25.72 13.37
CA ALA A 92 27.26 -25.72 14.57
C ALA A 92 25.93 -24.99 14.35
N LEU A 93 25.94 -23.79 13.76
CA LEU A 93 24.73 -23.05 13.42
C LEU A 93 23.80 -23.85 12.49
N ALA A 94 24.36 -24.46 11.44
CA ALA A 94 23.56 -25.16 10.45
C ALA A 94 23.07 -26.56 10.89
N GLY A 95 23.57 -27.07 12.03
CA GLY A 95 23.35 -28.46 12.45
C GLY A 95 24.10 -29.49 11.57
N ALA A 96 25.17 -29.08 10.89
CA ALA A 96 26.00 -29.93 10.06
C ALA A 96 27.19 -30.50 10.83
N SER A 97 27.71 -31.64 10.37
CA SER A 97 28.87 -32.30 10.99
C SER A 97 30.16 -31.56 10.65
N ILE A 98 30.31 -31.10 9.39
CA ILE A 98 31.51 -30.40 8.93
C ILE A 98 31.17 -29.32 7.89
N ALA A 99 31.97 -28.25 7.86
CA ALA A 99 31.90 -27.18 6.87
C ALA A 99 33.20 -27.02 6.08
N LEU A 100 33.10 -26.41 4.90
CA LEU A 100 34.23 -25.93 4.08
C LEU A 100 33.92 -24.53 3.55
N VAL A 101 34.73 -23.55 3.92
CA VAL A 101 34.50 -22.13 3.58
C VAL A 101 35.17 -21.71 2.27
N PHE A 102 34.41 -20.99 1.46
CA PHE A 102 34.77 -20.39 0.16
C PHE A 102 34.75 -18.85 0.23
N SER A 103 35.28 -18.19 -0.80
CA SER A 103 35.27 -16.73 -0.91
C SER A 103 33.86 -16.14 -1.17
N SER A 104 32.90 -16.89 -1.66
CA SER A 104 31.52 -16.42 -1.82
C SER A 104 30.54 -17.58 -1.93
N GLY A 105 29.25 -17.33 -1.69
CA GLY A 105 28.20 -18.32 -1.99
C GLY A 105 28.21 -18.75 -3.46
N TYR A 106 28.52 -17.82 -4.38
CA TYR A 106 28.67 -18.13 -5.81
C TYR A 106 29.77 -19.18 -6.03
N THR A 107 30.97 -18.97 -5.47
CA THR A 107 32.07 -19.93 -5.59
C THR A 107 31.83 -21.24 -4.86
N ALA A 108 31.05 -21.24 -3.76
CA ALA A 108 30.65 -22.47 -3.09
C ALA A 108 29.75 -23.33 -4.00
N ASN A 109 28.75 -22.73 -4.64
CA ASN A 109 27.89 -23.39 -5.61
C ASN A 109 28.68 -23.95 -6.81
N LEU A 110 29.55 -23.15 -7.42
CA LEU A 110 30.42 -23.61 -8.50
C LEU A 110 31.35 -24.76 -8.05
N GLY A 111 31.89 -24.65 -6.84
CA GLY A 111 32.79 -25.65 -6.27
C GLY A 111 32.11 -26.99 -6.02
N VAL A 112 30.94 -26.98 -5.37
CA VAL A 112 30.17 -28.19 -5.09
C VAL A 112 29.67 -28.85 -6.38
N LEU A 113 29.03 -28.09 -7.28
CA LEU A 113 28.51 -28.64 -8.52
C LEU A 113 29.63 -29.15 -9.44
N GLY A 114 30.76 -28.43 -9.50
CA GLY A 114 31.94 -28.88 -10.21
C GLY A 114 32.55 -30.17 -9.63
N ALA A 115 32.51 -30.35 -8.31
CA ALA A 115 33.05 -31.53 -7.65
C ALA A 115 32.18 -32.79 -7.85
N ILE A 116 30.86 -32.66 -7.92
CA ILE A 116 29.94 -33.81 -8.08
C ILE A 116 29.70 -34.20 -9.55
N GLY A 117 30.10 -33.33 -10.49
CA GLY A 117 29.85 -33.49 -11.92
C GLY A 117 30.74 -34.52 -12.63
N GLY A 118 30.92 -34.29 -13.93
CA GLY A 118 31.71 -35.13 -14.82
C GLY A 118 30.93 -36.25 -15.52
N PRO A 119 31.64 -37.14 -16.24
CA PRO A 119 31.00 -38.19 -17.04
C PRO A 119 30.10 -39.10 -16.20
N ARG A 120 28.97 -39.50 -16.78
CA ARG A 120 27.94 -40.33 -16.13
C ARG A 120 27.32 -39.69 -14.88
N SER A 121 27.26 -38.36 -14.83
CA SER A 121 26.44 -37.63 -13.87
C SER A 121 25.36 -36.84 -14.59
N ALA A 122 24.18 -36.75 -13.97
CA ALA A 122 23.10 -35.87 -14.41
C ALA A 122 22.63 -35.00 -13.24
N VAL A 123 22.49 -33.70 -13.51
CA VAL A 123 22.03 -32.68 -12.57
C VAL A 123 20.65 -32.21 -13.00
N VAL A 124 19.67 -32.31 -12.11
CA VAL A 124 18.33 -31.76 -12.29
C VAL A 124 18.20 -30.49 -11.45
N LEU A 125 18.13 -29.33 -12.11
CA LEU A 125 17.94 -28.03 -11.49
C LEU A 125 16.45 -27.69 -11.40
N ASP A 126 16.06 -27.06 -10.30
CA ASP A 126 14.80 -26.32 -10.26
C ASP A 126 14.82 -25.17 -11.28
N GLU A 127 13.71 -24.95 -11.97
CA GLU A 127 13.54 -23.89 -12.96
C GLU A 127 13.84 -22.48 -12.42
N HIS A 128 13.66 -22.23 -11.12
CA HIS A 128 13.95 -20.94 -10.49
C HIS A 128 15.34 -20.87 -9.85
N ALA A 129 16.17 -21.91 -9.96
CA ALA A 129 17.49 -21.97 -9.33
C ALA A 129 18.38 -20.77 -9.72
N HIS A 130 19.07 -20.23 -8.72
CA HIS A 130 19.96 -19.08 -8.83
C HIS A 130 21.02 -19.26 -9.93
N ALA A 131 21.44 -18.14 -10.51
CA ALA A 131 22.42 -18.11 -11.60
C ALA A 131 23.72 -18.87 -11.27
N SER A 132 24.20 -18.81 -10.02
CA SER A 132 25.39 -19.58 -9.61
C SER A 132 25.23 -21.09 -9.69
N LEU A 133 24.03 -21.61 -9.43
CA LEU A 133 23.74 -23.05 -9.52
C LEU A 133 23.68 -23.47 -10.99
N ARG A 134 23.06 -22.64 -11.84
CA ARG A 134 23.01 -22.82 -13.29
C ARG A 134 24.41 -22.80 -13.91
N ASP A 135 25.22 -21.80 -13.54
CA ASP A 135 26.60 -21.66 -14.00
C ASP A 135 27.45 -22.84 -13.51
N GLY A 136 27.30 -23.24 -12.23
CA GLY A 136 27.99 -24.40 -11.67
C GLY A 136 27.63 -25.70 -12.38
N ALA A 137 26.35 -25.95 -12.66
CA ALA A 137 25.90 -27.12 -13.40
C ALA A 137 26.44 -27.12 -14.85
N ALA A 138 26.39 -25.99 -15.54
CA ALA A 138 26.94 -25.85 -16.89
C ALA A 138 28.46 -26.11 -16.94
N LEU A 139 29.20 -25.68 -15.91
CA LEU A 139 30.65 -25.89 -15.80
C LEU A 139 31.03 -27.27 -15.24
N SER A 140 30.08 -28.04 -14.71
CA SER A 140 30.34 -29.32 -14.04
C SER A 140 30.70 -30.47 -14.99
N GLY A 141 30.36 -30.34 -16.28
CA GLY A 141 30.48 -31.43 -17.25
C GLY A 141 29.46 -32.57 -17.08
N ALA A 142 28.42 -32.37 -16.26
CA ALA A 142 27.27 -33.26 -16.14
C ALA A 142 26.25 -33.07 -17.27
N GLU A 143 25.36 -34.05 -17.47
CA GLU A 143 24.12 -33.86 -18.22
C GLU A 143 23.18 -32.97 -17.39
N VAL A 144 22.76 -31.81 -17.93
CA VAL A 144 21.93 -30.85 -17.17
C VAL A 144 20.49 -30.89 -17.66
N HIS A 145 19.57 -31.05 -16.73
CA HIS A 145 18.13 -30.98 -16.96
C HIS A 145 17.49 -29.95 -16.03
N GLU A 146 16.34 -29.43 -16.43
CA GLU A 146 15.52 -28.55 -15.62
C GLU A 146 14.22 -29.28 -15.25
N ALA A 147 13.72 -29.03 -14.04
CA ALA A 147 12.41 -29.48 -13.59
C ALA A 147 11.53 -28.25 -13.28
N PRO A 148 10.23 -28.28 -13.61
CA PRO A 148 9.33 -27.18 -13.30
C PRO A 148 9.36 -26.86 -11.81
N HIS A 149 9.41 -25.56 -11.50
CA HIS A 149 9.61 -25.07 -10.14
C HIS A 149 8.58 -25.64 -9.15
N GLY A 150 9.07 -26.22 -8.04
CA GLY A 150 8.22 -26.80 -6.98
C GLY A 150 7.37 -28.02 -7.39
N HIS A 151 7.52 -28.55 -8.60
CA HIS A 151 6.64 -29.60 -9.14
C HIS A 151 7.21 -31.01 -8.91
N LEU A 152 7.08 -31.52 -7.68
CA LEU A 152 7.60 -32.83 -7.25
C LEU A 152 7.29 -34.02 -8.20
N PRO A 153 6.05 -34.20 -8.73
CA PRO A 153 5.78 -35.32 -9.63
C PRO A 153 6.60 -35.30 -10.93
N ALA A 154 6.77 -34.12 -11.53
CA ALA A 154 7.54 -33.95 -12.75
C ALA A 154 9.04 -34.21 -12.51
N LEU A 155 9.54 -33.81 -11.34
CA LEU A 155 10.89 -34.16 -10.89
C LEU A 155 11.06 -35.68 -10.76
N GLY A 156 10.11 -36.38 -10.13
CA GLY A 156 10.16 -37.84 -9.97
C GLY A 156 10.10 -38.59 -11.32
N GLU A 157 9.24 -38.15 -12.24
CA GLU A 157 9.21 -38.69 -13.61
C GLU A 157 10.54 -38.51 -14.35
N GLN A 158 11.17 -37.33 -14.18
CA GLN A 158 12.47 -37.04 -14.75
C GLN A 158 13.57 -37.94 -14.18
N LEU A 159 13.63 -38.09 -12.85
CA LEU A 159 14.59 -38.98 -12.18
C LEU A 159 14.41 -40.44 -12.62
N THR A 160 13.16 -40.91 -12.71
CA THR A 160 12.82 -42.25 -13.22
C THR A 160 13.36 -42.46 -14.63
N ARG A 161 13.12 -41.49 -15.53
CA ARG A 161 13.57 -41.55 -16.93
C ARG A 161 15.09 -41.60 -17.03
N LEU A 162 15.78 -40.75 -16.27
CA LEU A 162 17.24 -40.71 -16.26
C LEU A 162 17.82 -42.02 -15.72
N ARG A 163 17.30 -42.53 -14.59
CA ARG A 163 17.74 -43.81 -14.02
C ARG A 163 17.51 -44.97 -14.97
N ALA A 164 16.37 -45.01 -15.68
CA ALA A 164 16.09 -46.05 -16.67
C ALA A 164 17.07 -46.00 -17.86
N ALA A 165 17.51 -44.82 -18.27
CA ALA A 165 18.42 -44.64 -19.40
C ALA A 165 19.89 -45.01 -19.09
N ASP A 166 20.37 -44.82 -17.86
CA ASP A 166 21.64 -45.39 -17.37
C ASP A 166 21.51 -45.70 -15.87
N PRO A 167 21.29 -46.98 -15.49
CA PRO A 167 21.12 -47.38 -14.09
C PRO A 167 22.31 -47.01 -13.19
N GLY A 168 23.52 -46.93 -13.74
CA GLY A 168 24.73 -46.60 -13.00
C GLY A 168 25.12 -45.13 -13.01
N ARG A 169 24.28 -44.23 -13.55
CA ARG A 169 24.55 -42.79 -13.51
C ARG A 169 24.44 -42.25 -12.09
N ARG A 170 25.22 -41.22 -11.78
CA ARG A 170 25.04 -40.42 -10.56
C ARG A 170 23.98 -39.35 -10.82
N LEU A 171 22.96 -39.28 -9.98
CA LEU A 171 21.90 -38.28 -10.06
C LEU A 171 22.09 -37.25 -8.96
N ALA A 172 21.90 -35.98 -9.30
CA ALA A 172 21.81 -34.90 -8.32
C ALA A 172 20.60 -34.00 -8.60
N VAL A 173 19.86 -33.67 -7.55
CA VAL A 173 18.78 -32.68 -7.56
C VAL A 173 19.29 -31.43 -6.86
N VAL A 174 19.09 -30.26 -7.49
CA VAL A 174 19.65 -29.00 -7.02
C VAL A 174 18.54 -27.96 -6.89
N VAL A 175 18.32 -27.49 -5.67
CA VAL A 175 17.22 -26.58 -5.29
C VAL A 175 17.72 -25.44 -4.40
N GLU A 176 16.92 -24.39 -4.25
CA GLU A 176 17.04 -23.44 -3.14
C GLU A 176 16.06 -23.83 -2.03
N SER A 177 16.45 -23.67 -0.78
CA SER A 177 15.53 -23.85 0.36
C SER A 177 14.50 -22.72 0.44
N VAL A 178 14.94 -21.47 0.21
CA VAL A 178 14.12 -20.27 0.08
C VAL A 178 14.59 -19.52 -1.15
N TYR A 179 13.71 -19.32 -2.13
CA TYR A 179 14.08 -18.74 -3.42
C TYR A 179 14.19 -17.22 -3.34
N SER A 180 15.24 -16.69 -3.96
CA SER A 180 15.64 -15.29 -3.79
C SER A 180 14.62 -14.24 -4.23
N VAL A 181 13.76 -14.55 -5.21
CA VAL A 181 12.91 -13.56 -5.90
C VAL A 181 11.51 -13.46 -5.30
N LEU A 182 10.78 -14.57 -5.22
CA LEU A 182 9.41 -14.60 -4.71
C LEU A 182 9.38 -14.85 -3.19
N GLY A 183 10.47 -15.37 -2.62
CA GLY A 183 10.57 -15.68 -1.20
C GLY A 183 9.87 -16.98 -0.80
N ASP A 184 9.35 -17.74 -1.75
CA ASP A 184 8.77 -19.08 -1.55
C ASP A 184 9.85 -20.10 -1.11
N ALA A 185 9.42 -21.25 -0.61
CA ALA A 185 10.29 -22.29 -0.07
C ALA A 185 10.00 -23.67 -0.68
N ALA A 186 11.06 -24.46 -0.84
CA ALA A 186 10.96 -25.85 -1.27
C ALA A 186 10.47 -26.75 -0.11
N ASP A 187 9.66 -27.78 -0.44
CA ASP A 187 9.37 -28.86 0.50
C ASP A 187 10.59 -29.80 0.62
N LEU A 188 11.52 -29.41 1.48
CA LEU A 188 12.79 -30.10 1.67
C LEU A 188 12.60 -31.55 2.15
N ARG A 189 11.56 -31.84 2.93
CA ARG A 189 11.29 -33.20 3.40
C ARG A 189 10.91 -34.10 2.23
N ALA A 190 9.91 -33.68 1.45
CA ALA A 190 9.45 -34.45 0.30
C ALA A 190 10.55 -34.61 -0.77
N LEU A 191 11.40 -33.59 -0.97
CA LEU A 191 12.57 -33.70 -1.84
C LEU A 191 13.59 -34.71 -1.33
N GLY A 192 13.85 -34.75 -0.02
CA GLY A 192 14.71 -35.74 0.61
C GLY A 192 14.22 -37.17 0.39
N ASP A 193 12.92 -37.41 0.61
CA ASP A 193 12.28 -38.71 0.40
C ASP A 193 12.36 -39.15 -1.07
N LEU A 194 12.02 -38.25 -2.01
CA LEU A 194 12.10 -38.53 -3.45
C LEU A 194 13.54 -38.84 -3.89
N CYS A 195 14.53 -38.10 -3.39
CA CYS A 195 15.93 -38.37 -3.71
C CYS A 195 16.38 -39.72 -3.16
N ALA A 196 15.86 -40.15 -2.00
CA ALA A 196 16.19 -41.44 -1.40
C ALA A 196 15.63 -42.59 -2.24
N GLU A 197 14.40 -42.46 -2.75
CA GLU A 197 13.76 -43.42 -3.65
C GLU A 197 14.54 -43.64 -4.95
N HIS A 198 15.22 -42.60 -5.44
CA HIS A 198 15.95 -42.62 -6.71
C HIS A 198 17.47 -42.77 -6.60
N ASP A 199 18.01 -42.94 -5.39
CA ASP A 199 19.46 -42.91 -5.11
C ASP A 199 20.13 -41.67 -5.73
N ALA A 200 19.54 -40.51 -5.45
CA ALA A 200 20.00 -39.21 -5.92
C ALA A 200 20.57 -38.38 -4.77
N LEU A 201 21.60 -37.59 -5.07
CA LEU A 201 22.15 -36.57 -4.18
C LEU A 201 21.23 -35.35 -4.16
N LEU A 202 20.89 -34.83 -2.99
CA LEU A 202 20.19 -33.56 -2.86
C LEU A 202 21.19 -32.45 -2.51
N VAL A 203 21.27 -31.42 -3.36
CA VAL A 203 22.04 -30.20 -3.10
C VAL A 203 21.06 -29.06 -2.83
N VAL A 204 21.15 -28.45 -1.65
CA VAL A 204 20.24 -27.36 -1.25
C VAL A 204 21.04 -26.08 -0.99
N ASP A 205 20.71 -25.01 -1.70
CA ASP A 205 21.22 -23.68 -1.39
C ASP A 205 20.38 -23.02 -0.29
N GLU A 206 21.03 -22.67 0.82
CA GLU A 206 20.49 -22.05 2.02
C GLU A 206 20.90 -20.58 2.16
N ALA A 207 21.24 -19.90 1.06
CA ALA A 207 21.66 -18.52 1.11
C ALA A 207 20.60 -17.57 1.71
N HIS A 208 19.30 -17.86 1.58
CA HIS A 208 18.22 -17.03 2.12
C HIS A 208 17.61 -17.53 3.44
N SER A 209 18.09 -18.66 3.96
CA SER A 209 17.53 -19.35 5.13
C SER A 209 18.53 -19.59 6.26
N LEU A 210 19.83 -19.65 5.99
CA LEU A 210 20.85 -19.90 7.01
C LEU A 210 20.80 -18.82 8.10
N GLY A 211 20.51 -19.24 9.33
CA GLY A 211 20.37 -18.41 10.53
C GLY A 211 19.03 -17.68 10.67
N THR A 212 18.10 -17.80 9.71
CA THR A 212 16.82 -17.05 9.74
C THR A 212 15.67 -17.83 10.38
N VAL A 213 15.89 -19.10 10.71
CA VAL A 213 14.96 -19.98 11.45
C VAL A 213 15.57 -20.41 12.79
N PRO A 214 14.75 -20.77 13.80
CA PRO A 214 15.26 -21.15 15.12
C PRO A 214 16.28 -22.31 15.12
N GLU A 215 16.10 -23.29 14.24
CA GLU A 215 17.00 -24.44 14.07
C GLU A 215 18.27 -24.12 13.28
N GLY A 216 18.46 -22.86 12.87
CA GLY A 216 19.66 -22.36 12.21
C GLY A 216 19.78 -22.69 10.71
N SER A 217 19.18 -23.76 10.21
CA SER A 217 19.00 -24.01 8.76
C SER A 217 17.64 -24.68 8.48
N CYS A 218 17.10 -24.45 7.28
CA CYS A 218 15.85 -25.09 6.86
C CYS A 218 16.01 -26.62 6.74
N ALA A 219 17.18 -27.09 6.29
CA ALA A 219 17.48 -28.52 6.21
C ALA A 219 17.52 -29.19 7.59
N ALA A 220 18.08 -28.51 8.60
CA ALA A 220 18.05 -29.01 9.98
C ALA A 220 16.62 -29.04 10.54
N ALA A 221 15.83 -27.99 10.30
CA ALA A 221 14.40 -27.93 10.69
C ALA A 221 13.58 -29.04 10.01
N ALA A 222 13.84 -29.32 8.73
CA ALA A 222 13.23 -30.42 7.98
C ALA A 222 13.71 -31.81 8.45
N GLY A 223 14.77 -31.88 9.24
CA GLY A 223 15.33 -33.12 9.76
C GLY A 223 16.17 -33.92 8.76
N LEU A 224 16.62 -33.30 7.66
CA LEU A 224 17.38 -33.96 6.59
C LEU A 224 18.65 -34.63 7.11
N TRP A 225 19.34 -34.02 8.07
CA TRP A 225 20.54 -34.60 8.69
C TRP A 225 20.25 -35.66 9.76
N ARG A 226 19.10 -35.58 10.42
CA ARG A 226 18.70 -36.54 11.48
C ARG A 226 18.31 -37.88 10.90
N ALA A 227 17.67 -37.87 9.73
CA ALA A 227 17.25 -39.09 9.07
C ALA A 227 18.44 -40.02 8.73
N GLU A 228 19.65 -39.46 8.57
CA GLU A 228 20.87 -40.22 8.20
C GLU A 228 21.62 -40.86 9.39
N HIS A 229 21.11 -40.75 10.62
CA HIS A 229 21.74 -41.34 11.82
C HIS A 229 21.36 -42.84 11.98
N PRO A 230 22.20 -43.65 12.65
CA PRO A 230 21.89 -45.06 12.91
C PRO A 230 20.53 -45.22 13.63
N GLY A 231 19.53 -45.79 12.95
CA GLY A 231 18.15 -45.95 13.43
C GLY A 231 17.08 -45.18 12.62
N GLY A 232 17.49 -44.31 11.68
CA GLY A 232 16.63 -43.72 10.65
C GLY A 232 16.59 -44.58 9.37
N GLY A 233 15.52 -44.45 8.57
CA GLY A 233 15.35 -45.17 7.30
C GLY A 233 16.40 -44.80 6.23
N THR A 234 16.31 -45.41 5.04
CA THR A 234 17.15 -45.07 3.88
C THR A 234 17.06 -43.57 3.55
N THR A 235 18.20 -42.85 3.57
CA THR A 235 18.25 -41.42 3.26
C THR A 235 19.07 -41.10 2.03
N ALA A 236 18.60 -40.10 1.29
CA ALA A 236 19.39 -39.43 0.26
C ALA A 236 20.61 -38.76 0.91
N PRO A 237 21.81 -38.82 0.30
CA PRO A 237 22.90 -37.95 0.70
C PRO A 237 22.48 -36.49 0.44
N VAL A 238 22.80 -35.60 1.39
CA VAL A 238 22.51 -34.16 1.27
C VAL A 238 23.81 -33.37 1.36
N ILE A 239 23.93 -32.30 0.57
CA ILE A 239 24.98 -31.27 0.69
C ILE A 239 24.28 -29.92 0.70
N LEU A 240 24.63 -29.05 1.64
CA LEU A 240 24.12 -27.67 1.62
C LEU A 240 25.20 -26.72 1.13
N THR A 241 24.79 -25.72 0.39
CA THR A 241 25.60 -24.53 0.12
C THR A 241 24.92 -23.32 0.74
N ALA A 242 25.69 -22.31 1.13
CA ALA A 242 25.12 -21.05 1.60
C ALA A 242 26.10 -19.88 1.39
N THR A 243 25.59 -18.66 1.56
CA THR A 243 26.40 -17.44 1.63
C THR A 243 26.49 -16.92 3.06
N LEU A 244 27.63 -16.30 3.39
CA LEU A 244 27.83 -15.60 4.65
C LEU A 244 27.50 -14.10 4.52
N SER A 245 27.11 -13.65 3.33
CA SER A 245 26.91 -12.23 2.99
C SER A 245 25.49 -11.70 3.10
N LYS A 246 24.56 -12.51 3.60
CA LYS A 246 23.13 -12.16 3.75
C LYS A 246 22.80 -12.04 5.24
N ALA A 247 22.08 -13.02 5.80
CA ALA A 247 21.70 -13.04 7.21
C ALA A 247 22.86 -12.83 8.19
N LEU A 248 24.07 -13.33 7.86
CA LEU A 248 25.26 -13.21 8.70
C LEU A 248 26.04 -11.90 8.50
N GLY A 249 25.65 -11.04 7.55
CA GLY A 249 26.18 -9.69 7.39
C GLY A 249 27.67 -9.57 7.05
N ALA A 250 28.35 -10.67 6.71
CA ALA A 250 29.78 -10.72 6.42
C ALA A 250 30.03 -10.94 4.92
N GLN A 251 31.06 -11.70 4.55
CA GLN A 251 31.35 -12.12 3.18
C GLN A 251 31.92 -13.55 3.20
N GLY A 252 31.76 -14.28 2.11
CA GLY A 252 32.14 -15.69 2.03
C GLY A 252 30.99 -16.59 1.61
N GLY A 253 31.30 -17.84 1.36
CA GLY A 253 30.33 -18.92 1.16
C GLY A 253 30.77 -20.17 1.88
N VAL A 254 29.89 -21.17 1.93
CA VAL A 254 30.17 -22.40 2.65
C VAL A 254 29.52 -23.58 1.93
N ALA A 255 30.21 -24.72 1.94
CA ALA A 255 29.62 -26.04 1.71
C ALA A 255 29.53 -26.76 3.06
N LEU A 256 28.37 -27.34 3.36
CA LEU A 256 28.07 -28.01 4.63
C LEU A 256 27.73 -29.47 4.35
N PHE A 257 28.28 -30.34 5.18
CA PHE A 257 28.14 -31.79 5.10
C PHE A 257 27.66 -32.30 6.45
N GLY A 258 26.44 -32.83 6.50
CA GLY A 258 25.82 -33.37 7.72
C GLY A 258 25.60 -34.88 7.64
N GLY A 259 24.85 -35.40 8.62
CA GLY A 259 24.61 -36.84 8.77
C GLY A 259 25.82 -37.57 9.33
N ASP A 260 26.04 -38.81 8.86
CA ASP A 260 27.17 -39.66 9.28
C ASP A 260 28.52 -38.91 9.19
N PRO A 261 29.28 -38.77 10.29
CA PRO A 261 30.54 -38.03 10.30
C PRO A 261 31.60 -38.57 9.34
N THR A 262 31.61 -39.88 9.08
CA THR A 262 32.59 -40.51 8.18
C THR A 262 32.32 -40.09 6.74
N ARG A 263 31.06 -40.15 6.30
CA ARG A 263 30.65 -39.69 4.98
C ARG A 263 30.80 -38.18 4.83
N ALA A 264 30.46 -37.39 5.85
CA ALA A 264 30.68 -35.95 5.83
C ALA A 264 32.17 -35.60 5.62
N ALA A 265 33.08 -36.31 6.30
CA ALA A 265 34.52 -36.15 6.11
C ALA A 265 34.98 -36.55 4.70
N ALA A 266 34.42 -37.63 4.15
CA ALA A 266 34.70 -38.06 2.77
C ALA A 266 34.27 -37.01 1.74
N TRP A 267 33.06 -36.46 1.87
CA TRP A 267 32.55 -35.39 0.99
C TRP A 267 33.40 -34.13 1.09
N ARG A 268 33.71 -33.68 2.31
CA ARG A 268 34.59 -32.53 2.51
C ARG A 268 35.94 -32.76 1.83
N SER A 269 36.55 -33.93 2.01
CA SER A 269 37.83 -34.28 1.40
C SER A 269 37.75 -34.24 -0.13
N HIS A 270 36.69 -34.81 -0.71
CA HIS A 270 36.47 -34.79 -2.15
C HIS A 270 36.34 -33.37 -2.70
N VAL A 271 35.46 -32.55 -2.11
CA VAL A 271 35.25 -31.16 -2.54
C VAL A 271 36.53 -30.34 -2.40
N LEU A 272 37.24 -30.46 -1.26
CA LEU A 272 38.51 -29.77 -1.04
C LEU A 272 39.55 -30.08 -2.13
N ASN A 273 39.61 -31.33 -2.59
CA ASN A 273 40.63 -31.79 -3.55
C ASN A 273 40.22 -31.67 -5.03
N THR A 274 38.96 -31.34 -5.33
CA THR A 274 38.44 -31.33 -6.72
C THR A 274 37.79 -30.01 -7.12
N ALA A 275 37.24 -29.25 -6.17
CA ALA A 275 36.59 -27.98 -6.45
C ALA A 275 37.62 -26.94 -6.89
N ARG A 276 37.66 -26.64 -8.19
CA ARG A 276 38.57 -25.62 -8.76
C ARG A 276 38.38 -24.24 -8.12
N ALA A 277 37.14 -23.88 -7.81
CA ALA A 277 36.78 -22.63 -7.12
C ALA A 277 37.29 -22.56 -5.67
N PHE A 278 37.72 -23.67 -5.08
CA PHE A 278 38.41 -23.71 -3.79
C PHE A 278 39.94 -23.75 -3.95
N LEU A 279 40.43 -24.59 -4.88
CA LEU A 279 41.87 -24.83 -5.09
C LEU A 279 42.62 -23.60 -5.62
N PHE A 280 42.02 -22.89 -6.56
CA PHE A 280 42.67 -21.82 -7.34
C PHE A 280 42.21 -20.42 -6.95
N ASP A 281 41.60 -20.27 -5.78
CA ASP A 281 41.18 -18.98 -5.22
C ASP A 281 41.96 -18.65 -3.95
N THR A 282 42.15 -17.36 -3.68
CA THR A 282 42.76 -16.90 -2.43
C THR A 282 41.80 -17.19 -1.27
N ALA A 283 42.32 -17.63 -0.12
CA ALA A 283 41.48 -17.89 1.05
C ALA A 283 40.75 -16.60 1.51
N LEU A 284 39.60 -16.80 2.17
CA LEU A 284 38.75 -15.71 2.66
C LEU A 284 39.56 -14.69 3.50
N ALA A 285 39.25 -13.40 3.37
CA ALA A 285 39.94 -12.38 4.15
C ALA A 285 39.75 -12.62 5.66
N LEU A 286 40.83 -12.45 6.44
CA LEU A 286 40.84 -12.80 7.86
C LEU A 286 39.85 -11.97 8.69
N PRO A 287 39.70 -10.64 8.47
CA PRO A 287 38.66 -9.85 9.13
C PRO A 287 37.26 -10.38 8.86
N THR A 288 37.00 -10.80 7.62
CA THR A 288 35.71 -11.36 7.22
C THR A 288 35.46 -12.71 7.90
N ALA A 289 36.47 -13.58 7.97
CA ALA A 289 36.34 -14.88 8.62
C ALA A 289 35.98 -14.74 10.11
N ALA A 290 36.65 -13.82 10.82
CA ALA A 290 36.36 -13.52 12.22
C ALA A 290 34.96 -12.91 12.41
N ALA A 291 34.58 -11.94 11.57
CA ALA A 291 33.23 -11.36 11.61
C ALA A 291 32.14 -12.40 11.37
N ALA A 292 32.30 -13.27 10.37
CA ALA A 292 31.34 -14.32 10.07
C ALA A 292 31.22 -15.34 11.22
N ALA A 293 32.33 -15.70 11.87
CA ALA A 293 32.31 -16.61 13.03
C ALA A 293 31.52 -16.01 14.19
N GLU A 294 31.72 -14.71 14.45
CA GLU A 294 30.97 -13.99 15.47
C GLU A 294 29.48 -13.83 15.12
N ALA A 295 29.16 -13.58 13.85
CA ALA A 295 27.79 -13.55 13.35
C ALA A 295 27.09 -14.90 13.53
N CYS A 296 27.77 -16.02 13.25
CA CYS A 296 27.25 -17.36 13.50
C CYS A 296 26.88 -17.56 14.99
N ARG A 297 27.76 -17.15 15.91
CA ARG A 297 27.49 -17.24 17.36
C ARG A 297 26.28 -16.43 17.79
N LEU A 298 26.09 -15.23 17.22
CA LEU A 298 24.93 -14.39 17.50
C LEU A 298 23.64 -15.01 16.93
N ALA A 299 23.68 -15.49 15.69
CA ALA A 299 22.55 -16.16 15.05
C ALA A 299 22.13 -17.42 15.83
N ALA A 300 23.10 -18.21 16.32
CA ALA A 300 22.85 -19.43 17.08
C ALA A 300 22.11 -19.23 18.42
N THR A 301 21.98 -17.98 18.90
CA THR A 301 21.15 -17.68 20.07
C THR A 301 19.64 -17.82 19.79
N GLY A 302 19.22 -17.88 18.53
CA GLY A 302 17.83 -17.98 18.10
C GLY A 302 17.03 -16.68 18.21
N GLU A 303 17.47 -15.72 19.03
CA GLU A 303 16.74 -14.47 19.23
C GLU A 303 16.70 -13.55 17.98
N PRO A 304 17.76 -13.42 17.17
CA PRO A 304 17.67 -12.70 15.90
C PRO A 304 16.61 -13.30 14.96
N ALA A 305 16.54 -14.63 14.85
CA ALA A 305 15.52 -15.32 14.06
C ALA A 305 14.11 -15.09 14.61
N ALA A 306 13.93 -15.16 15.94
CA ALA A 306 12.63 -14.89 16.57
C ALA A 306 12.15 -13.44 16.34
N ARG A 307 13.05 -12.45 16.38
CA ARG A 307 12.74 -11.06 16.00
C ARG A 307 12.33 -10.96 14.54
N LEU A 308 13.10 -11.56 13.65
CA LEU A 308 12.79 -11.58 12.22
C LEU A 308 11.38 -12.15 11.96
N THR A 309 11.01 -13.25 12.62
CA THR A 309 9.65 -13.83 12.53
C THR A 309 8.57 -12.81 12.94
N ARG A 310 8.77 -12.07 14.04
CA ARG A 310 7.82 -11.01 14.46
C ARG A 310 7.73 -9.89 13.42
N ARG A 311 8.85 -9.50 12.82
CA ARG A 311 8.89 -8.44 11.79
C ARG A 311 8.24 -8.87 10.48
N ARG A 312 8.42 -10.13 10.09
CA ARG A 312 7.74 -10.73 8.94
C ARG A 312 6.23 -10.77 9.13
N ALA A 313 5.75 -11.20 10.31
CA ALA A 313 4.33 -11.20 10.63
C ALA A 313 3.73 -9.78 10.58
N LEU A 314 4.46 -8.77 11.08
CA LEU A 314 4.06 -7.37 10.94
C LEU A 314 4.01 -6.93 9.47
N ALA A 315 4.98 -7.37 8.65
CA ALA A 315 5.02 -7.04 7.23
C ALA A 315 3.84 -7.64 6.47
N GLU A 316 3.58 -8.92 6.67
CA GLU A 316 2.42 -9.63 6.14
C GLU A 316 1.11 -8.94 6.55
N GLN A 317 0.92 -8.71 7.85
CA GLN A 317 -0.28 -8.04 8.34
C GLN A 317 -0.46 -6.64 7.72
N THR A 318 0.61 -5.87 7.58
CA THR A 318 0.53 -4.50 7.06
C THR A 318 0.26 -4.47 5.55
N LEU A 319 0.90 -5.35 4.78
CA LEU A 319 0.71 -5.41 3.32
C LEU A 319 -0.66 -5.98 2.94
N LEU A 320 -1.16 -6.96 3.70
CA LEU A 320 -2.47 -7.58 3.45
C LEU A 320 -3.65 -6.79 4.03
N ARG A 321 -3.39 -5.78 4.88
CA ARG A 321 -4.41 -4.85 5.40
C ARG A 321 -5.08 -3.98 4.34
N ARG A 322 -4.68 -4.07 3.07
CA ARG A 322 -5.28 -3.35 1.95
C ARG A 322 -5.82 -4.33 0.93
N SER A 323 -7.14 -4.48 0.85
CA SER A 323 -7.77 -5.53 0.03
C SER A 323 -7.49 -5.44 -1.48
N GLY A 324 -7.21 -4.25 -2.00
CA GLY A 324 -6.88 -3.99 -3.41
C GLY A 324 -5.42 -4.25 -3.73
N LEU A 325 -4.54 -4.20 -2.73
CA LEU A 325 -3.14 -4.61 -2.88
C LEU A 325 -2.94 -6.11 -2.63
N ALA A 326 -3.71 -6.71 -1.72
CA ALA A 326 -3.54 -8.10 -1.30
C ALA A 326 -3.38 -9.11 -2.47
N PRO A 327 -4.13 -9.02 -3.59
CA PRO A 327 -3.93 -9.90 -4.74
C PRO A 327 -2.55 -9.75 -5.41
N HIS A 328 -1.86 -8.63 -5.20
CA HIS A 328 -0.55 -8.33 -5.79
C HIS A 328 0.63 -8.60 -4.83
N VAL A 329 0.37 -9.03 -3.60
CA VAL A 329 1.40 -9.33 -2.60
C VAL A 329 1.72 -10.82 -2.62
N GLU A 330 3.01 -11.13 -2.70
CA GLU A 330 3.57 -12.47 -2.56
C GLU A 330 4.25 -12.55 -1.18
N ILE A 331 3.63 -13.28 -0.25
CA ILE A 331 4.16 -13.47 1.10
C ILE A 331 5.18 -14.61 1.07
N GLY A 332 6.46 -14.29 1.26
CA GLY A 332 7.49 -15.32 1.29
C GLY A 332 7.55 -16.10 2.60
N ALA A 333 8.00 -17.34 2.46
CA ALA A 333 8.33 -18.28 3.53
C ALA A 333 9.57 -17.86 4.34
N GLY A 334 10.43 -17.00 3.79
CA GLY A 334 11.58 -16.37 4.46
C GLY A 334 11.43 -14.85 4.66
N ALA A 335 12.54 -14.16 4.86
CA ALA A 335 12.60 -12.71 5.13
C ALA A 335 12.16 -11.80 3.96
N VAL A 336 11.77 -12.39 2.83
CA VAL A 336 11.51 -11.69 1.58
C VAL A 336 10.01 -11.72 1.32
N HIS A 337 9.42 -10.56 1.07
CA HIS A 337 8.09 -10.42 0.48
C HIS A 337 8.24 -9.73 -0.87
N ALA A 338 7.29 -9.93 -1.77
CA ALA A 338 7.26 -9.22 -3.04
C ALA A 338 5.91 -8.56 -3.29
N VAL A 339 5.94 -7.39 -3.93
CA VAL A 339 4.76 -6.68 -4.40
C VAL A 339 4.87 -6.58 -5.91
N ARG A 340 3.99 -7.29 -6.61
CA ARG A 340 3.92 -7.25 -8.08
C ARG A 340 3.57 -5.84 -8.54
N MET A 341 4.20 -5.42 -9.62
CA MET A 341 4.03 -4.11 -10.23
C MET A 341 3.49 -4.26 -11.65
N PRO A 342 2.68 -3.30 -12.14
CA PRO A 342 2.01 -3.43 -13.44
C PRO A 342 2.96 -3.35 -14.63
N SER A 343 4.15 -2.77 -14.45
CA SER A 343 5.19 -2.74 -15.48
C SER A 343 6.59 -2.53 -14.87
N PRO A 344 7.67 -2.87 -15.60
CA PRO A 344 9.03 -2.54 -15.19
C PRO A 344 9.26 -1.04 -14.96
N GLN A 345 8.63 -0.17 -15.76
CA GLN A 345 8.72 1.28 -15.63
C GLN A 345 8.05 1.76 -14.34
N ALA A 346 6.86 1.23 -14.03
CA ALA A 346 6.15 1.55 -12.79
C ALA A 346 6.92 1.08 -11.56
N ALA A 347 7.56 -0.10 -11.61
CA ALA A 347 8.40 -0.60 -10.51
C ALA A 347 9.60 0.33 -10.25
N VAL A 348 10.28 0.78 -11.30
CA VAL A 348 11.42 1.71 -11.17
C VAL A 348 10.97 3.07 -10.63
N ALA A 349 9.86 3.62 -11.15
CA ALA A 349 9.33 4.89 -10.69
C ALA A 349 8.91 4.83 -9.21
N ALA A 350 8.23 3.75 -8.80
CA ALA A 350 7.84 3.54 -7.41
C ALA A 350 9.06 3.41 -6.49
N ALA A 351 10.07 2.63 -6.88
CA ALA A 351 11.30 2.48 -6.08
C ALA A 351 12.07 3.80 -5.94
N ALA A 352 12.11 4.64 -6.99
CA ALA A 352 12.74 5.95 -6.94
C ALA A 352 12.00 6.91 -5.99
N ALA A 353 10.66 6.99 -6.11
CA ALA A 353 9.84 7.82 -5.22
C ALA A 353 9.94 7.38 -3.75
N LEU A 354 9.94 6.06 -3.49
CA LEU A 354 10.14 5.53 -2.15
C LEU A 354 11.51 5.91 -1.58
N ALA A 355 12.56 5.89 -2.41
CA ALA A 355 13.90 6.29 -1.98
C ALA A 355 13.96 7.80 -1.61
N GLU A 356 13.24 8.67 -2.33
CA GLU A 356 13.08 10.08 -1.97
C GLU A 356 12.35 10.25 -0.63
N ASP A 357 11.39 9.37 -0.34
CA ASP A 357 10.65 9.30 0.93
C ASP A 357 11.45 8.58 2.06
N GLY A 358 12.70 8.17 1.81
CA GLY A 358 13.57 7.52 2.79
C GLY A 358 13.29 6.02 3.00
N VAL A 359 12.62 5.35 2.05
CA VAL A 359 12.32 3.92 2.05
C VAL A 359 13.06 3.24 0.88
N HIS A 360 14.11 2.49 1.17
CA HIS A 360 14.85 1.77 0.13
C HIS A 360 14.26 0.38 -0.10
N VAL A 361 13.81 0.10 -1.32
CA VAL A 361 13.32 -1.21 -1.74
C VAL A 361 14.10 -1.70 -2.95
N ALA A 362 14.21 -3.01 -3.11
CA ALA A 362 14.81 -3.56 -4.32
C ALA A 362 13.76 -3.63 -5.45
N CYS A 363 14.17 -3.28 -6.68
CA CYS A 363 13.31 -3.33 -7.85
C CYS A 363 13.77 -4.45 -8.79
N PHE A 364 12.95 -5.50 -8.92
CA PHE A 364 13.24 -6.67 -9.74
C PHE A 364 12.39 -6.61 -11.01
N ARG A 365 13.04 -6.78 -12.16
CA ARG A 365 12.44 -6.71 -13.50
C ARG A 365 13.11 -7.75 -14.41
N PRO A 366 12.46 -8.17 -15.52
CA PRO A 366 13.08 -9.12 -16.45
C PRO A 366 14.49 -8.68 -16.85
N PRO A 367 15.45 -9.60 -17.04
CA PRO A 367 15.36 -11.05 -16.88
C PRO A 367 15.65 -11.55 -15.44
N SER A 368 15.72 -10.67 -14.44
CA SER A 368 16.02 -11.06 -13.04
C SER A 368 14.82 -11.60 -12.26
N VAL A 369 13.68 -11.74 -12.93
CA VAL A 369 12.44 -12.31 -12.40
C VAL A 369 12.10 -13.54 -13.26
N PRO A 370 11.91 -14.72 -12.66
CA PRO A 370 11.77 -15.96 -13.42
C PRO A 370 10.46 -16.01 -14.23
N ASP A 371 9.40 -15.39 -13.72
CA ASP A 371 8.06 -15.34 -14.31
C ASP A 371 7.82 -14.16 -15.24
N GLY A 372 8.83 -13.30 -15.44
CA GLY A 372 8.71 -12.11 -16.29
C GLY A 372 7.95 -10.93 -15.66
N VAL A 373 7.45 -11.05 -14.42
CA VAL A 373 6.64 -10.01 -13.76
C VAL A 373 7.53 -9.09 -12.93
N ALA A 374 7.44 -7.78 -13.16
CA ALA A 374 8.19 -6.80 -12.37
C ALA A 374 7.62 -6.70 -10.95
N ARG A 375 8.48 -6.50 -9.96
CA ARG A 375 8.10 -6.45 -8.54
C ARG A 375 9.02 -5.55 -7.72
N LEU A 376 8.46 -4.97 -6.65
CA LEU A 376 9.24 -4.46 -5.53
C LEU A 376 9.51 -5.63 -4.57
N ARG A 377 10.77 -5.92 -4.31
CA ARG A 377 11.21 -6.98 -3.40
C ARG A 377 11.59 -6.35 -2.07
N LEU A 378 10.93 -6.80 -1.01
CA LEU A 378 11.01 -6.26 0.34
C LEU A 378 11.73 -7.25 1.24
N SER A 379 12.91 -6.89 1.74
CA SER A 379 13.71 -7.70 2.66
C SER A 379 13.54 -7.15 4.07
N VAL A 380 12.78 -7.86 4.90
CA VAL A 380 12.54 -7.49 6.30
C VAL A 380 13.76 -7.85 7.14
N HIS A 381 14.15 -6.96 8.06
CA HIS A 381 15.28 -7.20 8.97
C HIS A 381 14.83 -7.33 10.42
N ALA A 382 15.56 -8.12 11.20
CA ALA A 382 15.31 -8.33 12.62
C ALA A 382 15.47 -7.05 13.48
N ASP A 383 16.27 -6.09 13.02
CA ASP A 383 16.60 -4.85 13.73
C ASP A 383 15.70 -3.66 13.35
N HIS A 384 14.75 -3.83 12.45
CA HIS A 384 13.75 -2.80 12.15
C HIS A 384 12.92 -2.46 13.39
N GLY A 385 12.70 -1.16 13.64
CA GLY A 385 11.72 -0.70 14.63
C GLY A 385 10.29 -0.87 14.09
N GLU A 386 9.36 -1.38 14.91
CA GLU A 386 8.01 -1.76 14.47
C GLU A 386 7.24 -0.62 13.80
N GLN A 387 7.20 0.54 14.46
CA GLN A 387 6.47 1.71 13.96
C GLN A 387 7.05 2.20 12.62
N ARG A 388 8.39 2.20 12.50
CA ARG A 388 9.07 2.62 11.28
C ARG A 388 8.84 1.63 10.13
N LEU A 389 8.91 0.33 10.43
CA LEU A 389 8.62 -0.73 9.46
C LEU A 389 7.19 -0.62 8.95
N ARG A 390 6.21 -0.47 9.86
CA ARG A 390 4.80 -0.29 9.49
C ARG A 390 4.59 0.90 8.56
N GLY A 391 5.11 2.07 8.94
CA GLY A 391 4.99 3.28 8.12
C GLY A 391 5.63 3.14 6.73
N ALA A 392 6.76 2.44 6.64
CA ALA A 392 7.43 2.18 5.36
C ALA A 392 6.60 1.23 4.46
N LEU A 393 6.06 0.16 5.04
CA LEU A 393 5.21 -0.80 4.32
C LEU A 393 3.91 -0.16 3.84
N GLU A 394 3.32 0.74 4.61
CA GLU A 394 2.14 1.51 4.19
C GLU A 394 2.44 2.48 3.04
N GLN A 395 3.63 3.07 3.02
CA GLN A 395 4.07 3.89 1.88
C GLN A 395 4.27 3.04 0.64
N ILE A 396 4.94 1.88 0.76
CA ILE A 396 5.10 0.91 -0.33
C ILE A 396 3.73 0.49 -0.87
N ALA A 397 2.81 0.13 0.03
CA ALA A 397 1.46 -0.29 -0.33
C ALA A 397 0.72 0.81 -1.11
N SER A 398 0.76 2.05 -0.61
CA SER A 398 0.14 3.20 -1.27
C SER A 398 0.72 3.49 -2.65
N ARG A 399 2.05 3.36 -2.84
CA ARG A 399 2.70 3.60 -4.14
C ARG A 399 2.40 2.47 -5.13
N ALA A 400 2.32 1.23 -4.66
CA ALA A 400 1.96 0.09 -5.49
C ALA A 400 0.50 0.20 -5.98
N GLU A 401 -0.44 0.58 -5.11
CA GLU A 401 -1.83 0.85 -5.49
C GLU A 401 -1.94 1.94 -6.56
N ALA A 402 -1.22 3.05 -6.37
CA ALA A 402 -1.20 4.14 -7.35
C ALA A 402 -0.69 3.65 -8.73
N ALA A 403 0.34 2.80 -8.73
CA ALA A 403 0.89 2.23 -9.96
C ALA A 403 -0.13 1.36 -10.72
N TRP A 404 -0.91 0.52 -10.04
CA TRP A 404 -1.86 -0.42 -10.65
C TRP A 404 -3.09 0.22 -11.29
N GLY A 405 -3.33 1.52 -11.12
CA GLY A 405 -4.49 2.15 -11.76
C GLY A 405 -4.89 3.52 -11.25
N ALA A 406 -3.96 4.35 -10.80
CA ALA A 406 -4.27 5.74 -10.50
C ALA A 406 -3.16 6.68 -11.01
N ALA A 407 -3.38 7.23 -12.20
CA ALA A 407 -2.60 8.35 -12.70
C ALA A 407 -2.80 9.56 -11.77
N THR A 408 -1.81 9.85 -10.92
CA THR A 408 -1.76 11.06 -10.10
C THR A 408 -1.33 12.23 -10.99
N GLY A 409 -2.29 13.04 -11.41
CA GLY A 409 -2.02 14.30 -12.11
C GLY A 409 -2.13 15.50 -11.16
N PRO A 410 -1.43 16.61 -11.44
CA PRO A 410 -1.78 17.91 -10.86
C PRO A 410 -3.26 18.22 -11.16
N GLY A 411 -4.03 18.63 -10.17
CA GLY A 411 -5.48 18.89 -10.29
C GLY A 411 -6.37 17.80 -9.68
N ALA A 412 -5.80 16.69 -9.22
CA ALA A 412 -6.57 15.51 -8.84
C ALA A 412 -6.92 15.44 -7.34
N CYS A 413 -8.12 14.93 -7.07
CA CYS A 413 -8.62 14.63 -5.74
C CYS A 413 -7.69 13.65 -4.98
N PRO A 414 -7.24 13.98 -3.74
CA PRO A 414 -6.31 13.12 -2.99
C PRO A 414 -6.83 11.70 -2.73
N PHE A 415 -8.14 11.52 -2.49
CA PHE A 415 -8.74 10.19 -2.29
C PHE A 415 -9.18 9.50 -3.59
N ALA A 416 -9.12 10.16 -4.75
CA ALA A 416 -9.51 9.53 -6.02
C ALA A 416 -8.56 8.40 -6.43
N HIS A 417 -7.34 8.42 -5.91
CA HIS A 417 -6.20 7.67 -6.44
C HIS A 417 -5.43 6.84 -5.42
N GLY A 418 -5.67 7.04 -4.12
CA GLY A 418 -4.95 6.34 -3.07
C GLY A 418 -5.48 6.68 -1.69
N ASP A 419 -4.71 6.32 -0.66
CA ASP A 419 -5.02 6.58 0.74
C ASP A 419 -4.26 7.83 1.24
N PRO A 420 -4.90 9.01 1.31
CA PRO A 420 -4.23 10.25 1.68
C PRO A 420 -4.11 10.45 3.19
N ARG A 421 -4.49 9.47 4.02
CA ARG A 421 -4.31 9.54 5.47
C ARG A 421 -2.82 9.72 5.81
N PRO A 422 -2.48 10.51 6.84
CA PRO A 422 -1.10 10.61 7.34
C PRO A 422 -0.54 9.22 7.72
N ALA A 423 0.77 9.02 7.49
CA ALA A 423 1.42 7.74 7.79
C ALA A 423 1.26 7.30 9.26
N GLU A 424 1.15 8.24 10.19
CA GLU A 424 1.00 7.99 11.62
C GLU A 424 -0.31 7.28 12.00
N VAL A 425 -1.35 7.39 11.16
CA VAL A 425 -2.73 6.91 11.45
C VAL A 425 -3.23 5.86 10.47
N ARG A 426 -2.45 5.56 9.42
CA ARG A 426 -2.77 4.50 8.45
C ARG A 426 -2.80 3.13 9.12
N GLY A 427 -1.93 2.91 10.11
CA GLY A 427 -1.80 1.66 10.85
C GLY A 427 -2.92 1.35 11.84
N ASP A 428 -3.72 2.37 12.17
CA ASP A 428 -4.81 2.24 13.16
C ASP A 428 -6.05 1.57 12.57
N HIS A 429 -6.20 1.54 11.23
CA HIS A 429 -7.38 0.99 10.58
C HIS A 429 -7.03 0.03 9.44
N LEU A 430 -7.81 -1.05 9.33
CA LEU A 430 -7.86 -1.93 8.16
C LEU A 430 -8.55 -1.20 6.99
N LEU A 431 -7.88 -1.08 5.84
CA LEU A 431 -8.45 -0.42 4.66
C LEU A 431 -9.18 -1.44 3.79
N VAL A 432 -10.50 -1.31 3.69
CA VAL A 432 -11.35 -2.14 2.84
C VAL A 432 -11.69 -1.35 1.60
N ASP A 433 -11.25 -1.81 0.44
CA ASP A 433 -11.23 -0.99 -0.75
C ASP A 433 -11.70 -1.70 -2.02
N ALA A 434 -11.82 -3.03 -1.95
CA ALA A 434 -12.56 -3.83 -2.91
C ALA A 434 -14.09 -3.55 -2.77
N PRO A 435 -14.79 -3.03 -3.82
CA PRO A 435 -16.19 -2.59 -3.71
C PRO A 435 -17.17 -3.67 -3.22
N GLU A 436 -16.93 -4.93 -3.57
CA GLU A 436 -17.72 -6.08 -3.13
C GLU A 436 -17.52 -6.37 -1.64
N GLN A 437 -16.29 -6.25 -1.12
CA GLN A 437 -16.00 -6.42 0.31
C GLN A 437 -16.58 -5.26 1.12
N VAL A 438 -16.46 -4.02 0.61
CA VAL A 438 -17.10 -2.85 1.21
C VAL A 438 -18.62 -3.05 1.32
N ARG A 439 -19.29 -3.55 0.28
CA ARG A 439 -20.72 -3.86 0.33
C ARG A 439 -21.03 -4.96 1.34
N ALA A 440 -20.22 -6.03 1.40
CA ALA A 440 -20.40 -7.11 2.37
C ALA A 440 -20.31 -6.60 3.81
N VAL A 441 -19.28 -5.78 4.12
CA VAL A 441 -19.10 -5.16 5.44
C VAL A 441 -20.29 -4.25 5.78
N LEU A 442 -20.76 -3.42 4.84
CA LEU A 442 -21.92 -2.55 5.07
C LEU A 442 -23.25 -3.32 5.21
N ALA A 443 -23.34 -4.53 4.64
CA ALA A 443 -24.52 -5.37 4.69
C ALA A 443 -24.64 -6.18 6.01
N ASP A 444 -23.54 -6.37 6.74
CA ASP A 444 -23.50 -7.09 8.02
C ASP A 444 -23.17 -6.15 9.21
N PRO A 445 -24.17 -5.37 9.69
CA PRO A 445 -23.97 -4.47 10.82
C PRO A 445 -23.77 -5.19 12.16
N ASP A 446 -24.03 -6.50 12.23
CA ASP A 446 -23.87 -7.29 13.46
C ASP A 446 -22.41 -7.72 13.64
N ALA A 447 -21.74 -8.14 12.56
CA ALA A 447 -20.29 -8.38 12.56
C ALA A 447 -19.47 -7.08 12.48
N PHE A 448 -20.00 -6.06 11.79
CA PHE A 448 -19.30 -4.79 11.58
C PHE A 448 -20.16 -3.61 12.04
N SER A 449 -19.95 -3.20 13.29
CA SER A 449 -20.70 -2.12 13.93
C SER A 449 -20.30 -0.75 13.39
N SER A 450 -21.26 0.18 13.33
CA SER A 450 -21.01 1.60 13.03
C SER A 450 -20.76 2.46 14.27
N ALA A 451 -20.56 1.84 15.45
CA ALA A 451 -20.39 2.56 16.71
C ALA A 451 -19.21 3.56 16.69
N ASN A 452 -18.15 3.29 15.93
CA ASN A 452 -17.00 4.19 15.79
C ASN A 452 -17.19 5.27 14.72
N ALA A 453 -18.25 5.22 13.90
CA ALA A 453 -18.43 6.10 12.74
C ALA A 453 -18.39 7.60 13.08
N LEU A 454 -18.89 7.97 14.26
CA LEU A 454 -19.04 9.34 14.74
C LEU A 454 -18.13 9.64 15.96
N THR A 455 -17.09 8.84 16.16
CA THR A 455 -16.09 9.06 17.24
C THR A 455 -14.89 9.84 16.73
N VAL A 456 -14.07 10.39 17.62
CA VAL A 456 -12.86 11.12 17.21
C VAL A 456 -11.81 10.18 16.60
N ALA A 457 -11.26 10.53 15.44
CA ALA A 457 -10.21 9.75 14.77
C ALA A 457 -8.85 9.83 15.48
N ARG A 458 -8.62 10.87 16.28
CA ARG A 458 -7.45 11.05 17.15
C ARG A 458 -7.94 11.26 18.59
N PRO A 459 -7.36 10.59 19.60
CA PRO A 459 -7.70 10.85 21.00
C PRO A 459 -7.59 12.35 21.35
N LEU A 460 -8.56 12.87 22.12
CA LEU A 460 -8.60 14.27 22.53
C LEU A 460 -7.60 14.56 23.64
N CYS A 461 -6.91 15.69 23.55
CA CYS A 461 -6.02 16.19 24.60
C CYS A 461 -6.82 16.58 25.85
N GLY A 462 -6.18 16.51 27.02
CA GLY A 462 -6.83 16.80 28.31
C GLY A 462 -7.55 18.16 28.38
N PRO A 463 -6.97 19.27 27.86
CA PRO A 463 -7.68 20.55 27.76
C PRO A 463 -8.97 20.50 26.94
N ALA A 464 -8.96 19.86 25.77
CA ALA A 464 -10.14 19.73 24.92
C ALA A 464 -11.24 18.91 25.62
N GLN A 465 -10.88 17.80 26.28
CA GLN A 465 -11.80 16.98 27.07
C GLN A 465 -12.50 17.80 28.17
N ARG A 466 -11.77 18.68 28.88
CA ARG A 466 -12.36 19.55 29.91
C ARG A 466 -13.38 20.54 29.37
N VAL A 467 -13.14 21.12 28.18
CA VAL A 467 -14.08 22.04 27.52
C VAL A 467 -15.38 21.32 27.18
N LEU A 468 -15.30 20.15 26.55
CA LEU A 468 -16.48 19.36 26.19
C LEU A 468 -17.24 18.88 27.44
N ALA A 469 -16.53 18.45 28.48
CA ALA A 469 -17.14 18.05 29.74
C ALA A 469 -17.90 19.20 30.42
N ALA A 470 -17.33 20.41 30.44
CA ALA A 470 -17.98 21.61 30.99
C ALA A 470 -19.28 21.97 30.24
N ALA A 471 -19.34 21.70 28.94
CA ALA A 471 -20.54 21.88 28.12
C ALA A 471 -21.57 20.74 28.24
N ARG A 472 -21.29 19.71 29.05
CA ARG A 472 -22.05 18.44 29.11
C ARG A 472 -22.23 17.84 27.72
N PHE A 473 -21.19 17.92 26.89
CA PHE A 473 -21.21 17.46 25.52
C PHE A 473 -21.36 15.93 25.47
N ARG A 474 -22.44 15.44 24.87
CA ARG A 474 -22.71 14.01 24.67
C ARG A 474 -23.43 13.81 23.34
N LEU A 475 -22.97 12.82 22.59
CA LEU A 475 -23.57 12.43 21.32
C LEU A 475 -23.84 10.92 21.34
N PRO A 476 -24.91 10.46 22.03
CA PRO A 476 -25.26 9.05 22.06
C PRO A 476 -25.51 8.51 20.63
N PRO A 477 -25.28 7.20 20.38
CA PRO A 477 -25.46 6.59 19.08
C PRO A 477 -26.85 6.86 18.48
N VAL A 478 -26.89 7.32 17.22
CA VAL A 478 -28.11 7.60 16.49
C VAL A 478 -27.85 7.53 14.98
N LEU A 479 -28.82 7.03 14.21
CA LEU A 479 -28.73 6.82 12.76
C LEU A 479 -27.35 6.27 12.33
N ALA A 480 -26.46 7.11 11.78
CA ALA A 480 -25.17 6.70 11.23
C ALA A 480 -24.28 5.91 12.21
N SER A 481 -24.43 6.09 13.53
CA SER A 481 -23.67 5.36 14.58
C SER A 481 -24.49 4.33 15.37
N ALA A 482 -25.78 4.15 15.06
CA ALA A 482 -26.64 3.19 15.75
C ALA A 482 -26.94 1.96 14.89
N GLY A 483 -27.00 0.78 15.54
CA GLY A 483 -27.47 -0.46 14.93
C GLY A 483 -28.87 -0.87 15.39
N GLY A 484 -29.34 -2.01 14.90
CA GLY A 484 -30.50 -2.72 15.45
C GLY A 484 -31.83 -1.95 15.43
N GLU A 485 -32.64 -2.18 16.47
CA GLU A 485 -33.98 -1.61 16.58
C GLU A 485 -33.98 -0.09 16.79
N GLN A 486 -33.04 0.42 17.59
CA GLN A 486 -32.92 1.84 17.86
C GLN A 486 -32.73 2.65 16.57
N HIS A 487 -31.87 2.17 15.66
CA HIS A 487 -31.71 2.78 14.34
C HIS A 487 -33.03 2.79 13.55
N ARG A 488 -33.70 1.64 13.45
CA ARG A 488 -34.96 1.50 12.68
C ARG A 488 -36.07 2.39 13.25
N TYR A 489 -36.13 2.52 14.56
CA TYR A 489 -37.11 3.36 15.24
C TYR A 489 -36.92 4.84 14.92
N VAL A 490 -35.72 5.40 15.14
CA VAL A 490 -35.45 6.81 14.80
C VAL A 490 -35.63 7.05 13.30
N ARG A 491 -35.11 6.16 12.44
CA ARG A 491 -35.21 6.30 10.98
C ARG A 491 -36.65 6.36 10.47
N ARG A 492 -37.59 5.66 11.11
CA ARG A 492 -39.03 5.73 10.75
C ARG A 492 -39.61 7.13 10.94
N VAL A 493 -39.16 7.88 11.94
CA VAL A 493 -39.63 9.24 12.23
C VAL A 493 -39.00 10.27 11.28
N VAL A 494 -37.70 10.12 10.99
CA VAL A 494 -36.96 11.09 10.15
C VAL A 494 -37.28 10.93 8.66
N THR A 495 -37.50 9.70 8.18
CA THR A 495 -37.66 9.40 6.73
C THR A 495 -38.78 10.20 6.03
N PRO A 496 -39.97 10.41 6.61
CA PRO A 496 -41.03 11.22 6.02
C PRO A 496 -40.63 12.65 5.63
N PHE A 497 -39.67 13.26 6.33
CA PHE A 497 -39.15 14.61 6.00
C PHE A 497 -38.33 14.61 4.71
N PHE A 498 -37.74 13.47 4.34
CA PHE A 498 -36.88 13.29 3.15
C PHE A 498 -37.55 12.41 2.09
N SER A 499 -38.87 12.30 2.09
CA SER A 499 -39.59 11.50 1.10
C SER A 499 -39.30 11.99 -0.33
N PRO A 500 -39.28 11.10 -1.34
CA PRO A 500 -39.03 11.51 -2.73
C PRO A 500 -39.97 12.63 -3.23
N ALA A 501 -41.20 12.69 -2.72
CA ALA A 501 -42.15 13.75 -3.05
C ALA A 501 -41.73 15.10 -2.46
N LYS A 502 -41.37 15.15 -1.17
CA LYS A 502 -40.88 16.39 -0.52
C LYS A 502 -39.58 16.88 -1.13
N VAL A 503 -38.66 15.97 -1.45
CA VAL A 503 -37.38 16.31 -2.13
C VAL A 503 -37.64 16.90 -3.51
N ARG A 504 -38.49 16.27 -4.35
CA ARG A 504 -38.82 16.82 -5.67
C ARG A 504 -39.50 18.19 -5.60
N ALA A 505 -40.31 18.45 -4.57
CA ALA A 505 -40.96 19.74 -4.36
C ALA A 505 -39.95 20.90 -4.12
N GLN A 506 -38.70 20.61 -3.78
CA GLN A 506 -37.67 21.64 -3.59
C GLN A 506 -37.00 22.10 -4.90
N ARG A 507 -37.33 21.51 -6.05
CA ARG A 507 -36.64 21.77 -7.33
C ARG A 507 -36.60 23.26 -7.70
N GLU A 508 -37.72 23.97 -7.58
CA GLU A 508 -37.79 25.41 -7.89
C GLU A 508 -37.02 26.24 -6.86
N ALA A 509 -37.22 25.97 -5.57
CA ALA A 509 -36.51 26.65 -4.49
C ALA A 509 -34.98 26.52 -4.61
N ILE A 510 -34.47 25.34 -5.00
CA ILE A 510 -33.04 25.10 -5.24
C ILE A 510 -32.52 25.99 -6.38
N ARG A 511 -33.25 26.07 -7.50
CA ARG A 511 -32.87 26.90 -8.66
C ARG A 511 -32.85 28.38 -8.30
N ASP A 512 -33.90 28.85 -7.65
CA ASP A 512 -34.05 30.26 -7.28
C ASP A 512 -32.96 30.69 -6.29
N LEU A 513 -32.66 29.85 -5.30
CA LEU A 513 -31.57 30.08 -4.36
C LEU A 513 -30.22 30.09 -5.07
N ALA A 514 -29.94 29.11 -5.95
CA ALA A 514 -28.67 29.06 -6.68
C ALA A 514 -28.46 30.32 -7.55
N GLY A 515 -29.50 30.76 -8.26
CA GLY A 515 -29.46 31.99 -9.05
C GLY A 515 -29.28 33.24 -8.20
N THR A 516 -30.03 33.35 -7.10
CA THR A 516 -29.97 34.50 -6.18
C THR A 516 -28.58 34.66 -5.55
N GLU A 517 -27.99 33.56 -5.09
CA GLU A 517 -26.67 33.61 -4.45
C GLU A 517 -25.56 33.86 -5.47
N LEU A 518 -25.71 33.36 -6.69
CA LEU A 518 -24.80 33.71 -7.78
C LEU A 518 -24.88 35.20 -8.13
N ASP A 519 -26.08 35.77 -8.19
CA ASP A 519 -26.27 37.20 -8.45
C ASP A 519 -25.68 38.07 -7.35
N ARG A 520 -25.82 37.67 -6.08
CA ARG A 520 -25.15 38.35 -4.96
C ARG A 520 -23.63 38.28 -5.09
N ALA A 521 -23.08 37.10 -5.41
CA ALA A 521 -21.64 36.93 -5.60
C ALA A 521 -21.11 37.82 -6.73
N LEU A 522 -21.83 37.89 -7.85
CA LEU A 522 -21.47 38.73 -9.00
C LEU A 522 -21.61 40.23 -8.70
N ALA A 523 -22.57 40.64 -7.86
CA ALA A 523 -22.78 42.04 -7.50
C ALA A 523 -21.68 42.58 -6.55
N VAL A 524 -21.10 41.71 -5.73
CA VAL A 524 -20.03 42.07 -4.78
C VAL A 524 -18.64 42.01 -5.44
N ALA A 525 -18.46 41.18 -6.46
CA ALA A 525 -17.17 41.02 -7.15
C ALA A 525 -16.83 42.21 -8.05
N SER A 526 -15.59 42.71 -7.97
CA SER A 526 -15.13 43.75 -8.91
C SER A 526 -15.00 43.17 -10.33
N PRO A 527 -15.16 44.00 -11.38
CA PRO A 527 -14.97 43.54 -12.77
C PRO A 527 -13.61 42.86 -12.96
N GLY A 528 -13.61 41.58 -13.31
CA GLY A 528 -12.41 40.79 -13.58
C GLY A 528 -11.80 40.05 -12.38
N GLU A 529 -12.33 40.26 -11.16
CA GLU A 529 -11.96 39.48 -9.98
C GLU A 529 -12.58 38.07 -10.02
N PRO A 530 -11.84 37.04 -9.55
CA PRO A 530 -12.40 35.70 -9.40
C PRO A 530 -13.49 35.67 -8.33
N ILE A 531 -14.53 34.87 -8.57
CA ILE A 531 -15.53 34.51 -7.56
C ILE A 531 -15.27 33.09 -7.07
N ASP A 532 -15.42 32.85 -5.77
CA ASP A 532 -15.36 31.50 -5.19
C ASP A 532 -16.75 30.88 -5.13
N LEU A 533 -17.04 29.97 -6.05
CA LEU A 533 -18.35 29.30 -6.11
C LEU A 533 -18.56 28.35 -4.92
N ALA A 534 -17.50 27.86 -4.27
CA ALA A 534 -17.60 26.97 -3.11
C ALA A 534 -17.98 27.73 -1.83
N ALA A 535 -17.51 28.97 -1.69
CA ALA A 535 -17.80 29.85 -0.56
C ALA A 535 -19.12 30.62 -0.72
N THR A 536 -19.66 30.70 -1.93
CA THR A 536 -20.89 31.45 -2.23
C THR A 536 -22.05 30.48 -2.49
N VAL A 537 -22.25 30.07 -3.75
CA VAL A 537 -23.42 29.30 -4.18
C VAL A 537 -23.50 27.94 -3.48
N ALA A 538 -22.38 27.20 -3.38
CA ALA A 538 -22.39 25.87 -2.78
C ALA A 538 -22.70 25.89 -1.28
N ALA A 539 -22.36 26.98 -0.58
CA ALA A 539 -22.50 27.09 0.88
C ALA A 539 -23.97 27.32 1.29
N ALA A 540 -24.64 28.24 0.61
CA ALA A 540 -25.96 28.71 1.02
C ALA A 540 -27.11 27.74 0.72
N VAL A 541 -27.08 27.09 -0.45
CA VAL A 541 -28.23 26.31 -0.94
C VAL A 541 -28.56 25.13 -0.01
N PRO A 542 -27.62 24.22 0.33
CA PRO A 542 -27.94 23.03 1.13
C PRO A 542 -28.46 23.37 2.53
N ALA A 543 -27.88 24.38 3.18
CA ALA A 543 -28.29 24.79 4.52
C ALA A 543 -29.76 25.23 4.53
N ARG A 544 -30.17 26.08 3.60
CA ARG A 544 -31.54 26.63 3.56
C ARG A 544 -32.58 25.59 3.13
N ILE A 545 -32.25 24.71 2.20
CA ILE A 545 -33.13 23.62 1.79
C ILE A 545 -33.32 22.60 2.91
N MET A 546 -32.26 22.27 3.66
CA MET A 546 -32.36 21.42 4.85
C MET A 546 -33.27 22.03 5.92
N SER A 547 -33.17 23.35 6.17
CA SER A 547 -34.06 24.05 7.08
C SER A 547 -35.52 24.00 6.60
N ALA A 548 -35.77 24.26 5.31
CA ALA A 548 -37.10 24.19 4.72
C ALA A 548 -37.73 22.78 4.80
N LEU A 549 -36.93 21.73 4.57
CA LEU A 549 -37.41 20.35 4.61
C LEU A 549 -37.70 19.85 6.03
N THR A 550 -36.86 20.23 7.00
CA THR A 550 -36.96 19.75 8.38
C THR A 550 -37.83 20.64 9.27
N GLY A 551 -38.08 21.88 8.85
CA GLY A 551 -38.73 22.90 9.68
C GLY A 551 -37.84 23.47 10.78
N VAL A 552 -36.61 22.98 10.94
CA VAL A 552 -35.68 23.42 11.98
C VAL A 552 -34.94 24.67 11.49
N PRO A 553 -35.00 25.80 12.20
CA PRO A 553 -34.28 27.01 11.82
C PRO A 553 -32.76 26.84 11.92
N ASN A 554 -32.02 27.35 10.94
CA ASN A 554 -30.57 27.42 11.01
C ASN A 554 -30.11 28.56 11.96
N PRO A 555 -28.90 28.46 12.54
CA PRO A 555 -28.24 29.64 13.09
C PRO A 555 -27.78 30.56 11.95
N ASP A 556 -27.08 31.64 12.29
CA ASP A 556 -26.36 32.43 11.31
C ASP A 556 -25.50 31.53 10.40
N GLU A 557 -25.48 31.84 9.10
CA GLU A 557 -24.92 30.98 8.06
C GLU A 557 -23.40 30.80 8.25
N GLU A 558 -22.69 31.87 8.61
CA GLU A 558 -21.25 31.82 8.87
C GLU A 558 -20.95 30.99 10.13
N LEU A 559 -21.77 31.13 11.18
CA LEU A 559 -21.67 30.29 12.37
C LEU A 559 -21.90 28.81 12.05
N LEU A 560 -22.93 28.49 11.25
CA LEU A 560 -23.27 27.13 10.88
C LEU A 560 -22.12 26.43 10.14
N HIS A 561 -21.54 27.11 9.14
CA HIS A 561 -20.42 26.57 8.36
C HIS A 561 -19.18 26.39 9.22
N ARG A 562 -18.84 27.37 10.06
CA ARG A 562 -17.71 27.26 10.97
C ARG A 562 -17.87 26.09 11.95
N TRP A 563 -19.02 25.98 12.61
CA TRP A 563 -19.30 24.89 13.54
C TRP A 563 -19.26 23.52 12.85
N SER A 564 -19.77 23.43 11.62
CA SER A 564 -19.77 22.19 10.84
C SER A 564 -18.35 21.80 10.42
N ALA A 565 -17.58 22.73 9.85
CA ALA A 565 -16.20 22.49 9.44
C ALA A 565 -15.29 22.13 10.64
N ASP A 566 -15.42 22.86 11.75
CA ASP A 566 -14.66 22.58 12.96
C ASP A 566 -15.01 21.21 13.57
N SER A 567 -16.29 20.83 13.52
CA SER A 567 -16.73 19.51 13.96
C SER A 567 -16.18 18.40 13.05
N LEU A 568 -16.22 18.60 11.73
CA LEU A 568 -15.63 17.63 10.81
C LEU A 568 -14.14 17.43 11.09
N GLU A 569 -13.38 18.51 11.30
CA GLU A 569 -11.95 18.43 11.62
C GLU A 569 -11.69 17.79 13.00
N LEU A 570 -12.53 18.07 14.00
CA LEU A 570 -12.37 17.48 15.34
C LEU A 570 -12.58 15.96 15.35
N PHE A 571 -13.59 15.49 14.62
CA PHE A 571 -14.03 14.10 14.67
C PHE A 571 -13.35 13.22 13.61
N TRP A 572 -13.01 13.76 12.43
CA TRP A 572 -12.42 13.00 11.33
C TRP A 572 -11.07 13.54 10.85
N GLY A 573 -10.58 14.63 11.43
CA GLY A 573 -9.25 15.14 11.15
C GLY A 573 -8.18 14.60 12.10
N TRP A 574 -6.98 15.13 11.92
CA TRP A 574 -5.82 14.86 12.77
C TRP A 574 -5.21 16.16 13.32
N PRO A 575 -6.02 17.02 13.97
CA PRO A 575 -5.53 18.28 14.51
C PRO A 575 -4.53 18.05 15.64
N ASP A 576 -3.50 18.89 15.73
CA ASP A 576 -2.61 18.96 16.89
C ASP A 576 -3.36 19.40 18.17
N ASP A 577 -2.70 19.33 19.31
CA ASP A 577 -3.32 19.53 20.62
C ASP A 577 -3.87 20.96 20.81
N ASP A 578 -3.20 21.97 20.24
CA ASP A 578 -3.65 23.37 20.28
C ASP A 578 -4.87 23.58 19.40
N ARG A 579 -4.90 22.96 18.22
CA ARG A 579 -6.03 22.99 17.31
C ARG A 579 -7.22 22.25 17.90
N GLN A 580 -7.02 21.08 18.52
CA GLN A 580 -8.08 20.34 19.23
C GLN A 580 -8.80 21.22 20.27
N LEU A 581 -8.07 22.02 21.05
CA LEU A 581 -8.68 22.91 22.05
C LEU A 581 -9.61 23.94 21.41
N ARG A 582 -9.22 24.53 20.27
CA ARG A 582 -10.06 25.51 19.55
C ARG A 582 -11.31 24.85 18.98
N LEU A 583 -11.13 23.70 18.32
CA LEU A 583 -12.22 22.93 17.74
C LEU A 583 -13.22 22.45 18.80
N ALA A 584 -12.73 22.03 19.98
CA ALA A 584 -13.58 21.60 21.10
C ALA A 584 -14.49 22.73 21.63
N ARG A 585 -14.02 23.99 21.65
CA ARG A 585 -14.85 25.15 22.02
C ARG A 585 -15.96 25.38 21.00
N SER A 586 -15.61 25.31 19.71
CA SER A 586 -16.55 25.44 18.60
C SER A 586 -17.65 24.36 18.66
N ALA A 587 -17.25 23.10 18.85
CA ALA A 587 -18.16 21.96 19.02
C ALA A 587 -19.07 22.11 20.25
N ALA A 588 -18.53 22.59 21.37
CA ALA A 588 -19.31 22.84 22.59
C ALA A 588 -20.38 23.93 22.40
N ASP A 589 -20.07 24.99 21.66
CA ASP A 589 -21.02 26.06 21.36
C ASP A 589 -22.13 25.59 20.43
N PHE A 590 -21.79 24.81 19.39
CA PHE A 590 -22.78 24.22 18.50
C PHE A 590 -23.73 23.27 19.24
N HIS A 591 -23.18 22.40 20.09
CA HIS A 591 -23.96 21.51 20.94
C HIS A 591 -24.89 22.28 21.89
N ARG A 592 -24.43 23.40 22.48
CA ARG A 592 -25.27 24.23 23.34
C ARG A 592 -26.43 24.85 22.57
N TRP A 593 -26.16 25.35 21.35
CA TRP A 593 -27.21 25.89 20.47
C TRP A 593 -28.26 24.82 20.12
N LEU A 594 -27.83 23.60 19.77
CA LEU A 594 -28.75 22.48 19.48
C LEU A 594 -29.61 22.11 20.69
N ARG A 595 -29.04 22.09 21.90
CA ARG A 595 -29.81 21.83 23.12
C ARG A 595 -30.93 22.86 23.32
N THR A 596 -30.63 24.14 23.07
CA THR A 596 -31.65 25.19 23.12
C THR A 596 -32.73 24.97 22.07
N ARG A 597 -32.35 24.65 20.82
CA ARG A 597 -33.31 24.38 19.74
C ARG A 597 -34.22 23.18 20.03
N VAL A 598 -33.65 22.06 20.51
CA VAL A 598 -34.45 20.87 20.85
C VAL A 598 -35.48 21.18 21.94
N ALA A 599 -35.11 21.98 22.94
CA ALA A 599 -36.05 22.41 23.98
C ALA A 599 -37.17 23.33 23.45
N GLU A 600 -36.87 24.19 22.47
CA GLU A 600 -37.84 25.09 21.85
C GLU A 600 -38.76 24.41 20.82
N SER A 601 -38.30 23.32 20.19
CA SER A 601 -39.09 22.51 19.26
C SER A 601 -40.11 21.59 19.96
N ALA A 602 -40.24 21.66 21.29
CA ALA A 602 -41.23 20.88 22.01
C ALA A 602 -42.66 21.28 21.59
N GLY A 603 -43.36 20.38 20.90
CA GLY A 603 -44.72 20.60 20.42
C GLY A 603 -44.85 21.30 19.07
N SER A 604 -43.75 21.53 18.34
CA SER A 604 -43.78 21.97 16.95
C SER A 604 -43.88 20.81 15.95
N ASP A 605 -44.28 21.12 14.72
CA ASP A 605 -44.34 20.17 13.59
C ASP A 605 -43.00 20.00 12.85
N ASP A 606 -41.92 20.59 13.37
CA ASP A 606 -40.56 20.41 12.85
C ASP A 606 -40.00 19.01 13.22
N LEU A 607 -38.82 18.69 12.68
CA LEU A 607 -38.19 17.39 12.88
C LEU A 607 -37.94 17.07 14.36
N PHE A 608 -37.47 18.04 15.14
CA PHE A 608 -37.16 17.83 16.55
C PHE A 608 -38.43 17.62 17.38
N GLY A 609 -39.49 18.38 17.12
CA GLY A 609 -40.80 18.19 17.73
C GLY A 609 -41.42 16.83 17.39
N ALA A 610 -41.31 16.38 16.14
CA ALA A 610 -41.75 15.05 15.72
C ALA A 610 -41.02 13.90 16.43
N LEU A 611 -39.71 14.06 16.69
CA LEU A 611 -38.92 13.06 17.43
C LEU A 611 -39.26 13.04 18.92
N ALA A 612 -39.46 14.21 19.53
CA ALA A 612 -39.91 14.32 20.90
C ALA A 612 -41.30 13.69 21.08
N ALA A 613 -42.24 13.97 20.16
CA ALA A 613 -43.57 13.38 20.14
C ALA A 613 -43.54 11.85 19.95
N ALA A 614 -42.54 11.34 19.22
CA ALA A 614 -42.34 9.91 19.07
C ALA A 614 -41.83 9.23 20.35
N GLY A 615 -41.19 9.97 21.27
CA GLY A 615 -40.60 9.47 22.51
C GLY A 615 -39.08 9.29 22.46
N VAL A 616 -38.39 9.94 21.51
CA VAL A 616 -36.91 9.98 21.49
C VAL A 616 -36.43 10.97 22.54
N ASP A 617 -35.44 10.60 23.36
CA ASP A 617 -34.90 11.46 24.40
C ASP A 617 -34.09 12.64 23.83
N ASP A 618 -34.08 13.76 24.56
CA ASP A 618 -33.43 15.01 24.16
C ASP A 618 -31.94 14.83 23.78
N GLU A 619 -31.17 14.01 24.52
CA GLU A 619 -29.75 13.79 24.21
C GLU A 619 -29.58 13.12 22.84
N ARG A 620 -30.44 12.17 22.48
CA ARG A 620 -30.45 11.56 21.14
C ARG A 620 -30.97 12.50 20.06
N ILE A 621 -31.94 13.36 20.35
CA ILE A 621 -32.41 14.37 19.38
C ILE A 621 -31.28 15.38 19.11
N VAL A 622 -30.55 15.83 20.14
CA VAL A 622 -29.38 16.70 20.00
C VAL A 622 -28.28 15.99 19.20
N SER A 623 -28.00 14.72 19.50
CA SER A 623 -27.03 13.91 18.74
C SER A 623 -27.40 13.78 17.27
N LEU A 624 -28.69 13.56 16.99
CA LEU A 624 -29.21 13.52 15.63
C LEU A 624 -29.03 14.87 14.95
N GLY A 625 -29.44 15.96 15.60
CA GLY A 625 -29.30 17.32 15.06
C GLY A 625 -27.85 17.66 14.75
N TYR A 626 -26.92 17.29 15.63
CA TYR A 626 -25.49 17.53 15.46
C TYR A 626 -24.96 16.95 14.16
N PHE A 627 -25.25 15.68 13.89
CA PHE A 627 -24.73 15.01 12.70
C PHE A 627 -25.62 15.14 11.47
N LEU A 628 -26.94 15.26 11.61
CA LEU A 628 -27.86 15.43 10.49
C LEU A 628 -27.71 16.80 9.85
N VAL A 629 -27.51 17.86 10.64
CA VAL A 629 -27.25 19.19 10.10
C VAL A 629 -25.95 19.17 9.31
N ILE A 630 -24.86 18.64 9.88
CA ILE A 630 -23.56 18.51 9.18
C ILE A 630 -23.70 17.64 7.91
N ALA A 631 -24.29 16.45 8.01
CA ALA A 631 -24.43 15.50 6.91
C ALA A 631 -25.48 15.91 5.85
N GLY A 632 -26.36 16.86 6.17
CA GLY A 632 -27.34 17.39 5.23
C GLY A 632 -26.79 18.58 4.44
N GLN A 633 -26.10 19.50 5.12
CA GLN A 633 -25.63 20.75 4.50
C GLN A 633 -24.17 20.66 4.04
N GLU A 634 -23.25 20.26 4.92
CA GLU A 634 -21.81 20.46 4.69
C GLU A 634 -21.30 19.46 3.64
N THR A 635 -21.72 18.21 3.73
CA THR A 635 -21.35 17.17 2.75
C THR A 635 -21.92 17.42 1.36
N THR A 636 -23.08 18.04 1.28
CA THR A 636 -23.68 18.45 0.01
C THR A 636 -22.96 19.66 -0.56
N ARG A 637 -22.64 20.68 0.26
CA ARG A 637 -21.78 21.80 -0.13
C ARG A 637 -20.45 21.30 -0.72
N MET A 638 -19.83 20.35 -0.04
CA MET A 638 -18.60 19.68 -0.48
C MET A 638 -18.78 18.95 -1.82
N LEU A 639 -19.91 18.26 -2.03
CA LEU A 639 -20.22 17.59 -3.30
C LEU A 639 -20.43 18.59 -4.43
N ILE A 640 -21.16 19.68 -4.19
CA ILE A 640 -21.39 20.77 -5.15
C ILE A 640 -20.07 21.40 -5.57
N ALA A 641 -19.22 21.78 -4.60
CA ALA A 641 -17.90 22.34 -4.89
C ALA A 641 -17.06 21.39 -5.74
N THR A 642 -17.09 20.09 -5.42
CA THR A 642 -16.35 19.07 -6.18
C THR A 642 -16.88 18.90 -7.60
N ALA A 643 -18.21 18.92 -7.79
CA ALA A 643 -18.85 18.82 -9.10
C ALA A 643 -18.65 20.08 -9.96
N LEU A 644 -18.59 21.27 -9.35
CA LEU A 644 -18.25 22.51 -10.06
C LEU A 644 -16.80 22.48 -10.57
N ASP A 645 -15.84 22.15 -9.70
CA ASP A 645 -14.42 21.99 -10.11
C ASP A 645 -14.28 20.93 -11.21
N ALA A 646 -15.00 19.81 -11.07
CA ALA A 646 -15.07 18.75 -12.07
C ALA A 646 -15.51 19.24 -13.44
N ALA A 647 -16.66 19.91 -13.48
CA ALA A 647 -17.29 20.36 -14.71
C ALA A 647 -16.48 21.46 -15.39
N LEU A 648 -15.89 22.39 -14.63
CA LEU A 648 -15.09 23.49 -15.18
C LEU A 648 -13.76 23.02 -15.81
N ARG A 649 -13.25 21.86 -15.40
CA ARG A 649 -12.07 21.23 -16.02
C ARG A 649 -12.39 20.50 -17.32
N ASP A 650 -13.66 20.16 -17.55
CA ASP A 650 -14.14 19.53 -18.78
C ASP A 650 -15.08 20.46 -19.55
N ARG A 651 -14.52 21.15 -20.54
CA ARG A 651 -15.24 22.13 -21.35
C ARG A 651 -16.46 21.53 -22.07
N ALA A 652 -16.42 20.24 -22.43
CA ALA A 652 -17.56 19.59 -23.08
C ALA A 652 -18.73 19.44 -22.09
N THR A 653 -18.44 18.95 -20.88
CA THR A 653 -19.43 18.84 -19.80
C THR A 653 -19.99 20.21 -19.41
N TRP A 654 -19.14 21.24 -19.23
CA TRP A 654 -19.61 22.59 -18.90
C TRP A 654 -20.56 23.16 -19.97
N THR A 655 -20.24 22.94 -21.25
CA THR A 655 -21.08 23.42 -22.36
C THR A 655 -22.42 22.68 -22.43
N ALA A 656 -22.43 21.36 -22.16
CA ALA A 656 -23.67 20.58 -22.11
C ALA A 656 -24.60 21.04 -20.98
N LEU A 657 -24.04 21.37 -19.81
CA LEU A 657 -24.79 21.92 -18.67
C LEU A 657 -25.40 23.30 -18.97
N ALA A 658 -24.65 24.14 -19.69
CA ALA A 658 -25.05 25.50 -20.01
C ALA A 658 -26.10 25.62 -21.14
N GLY A 659 -26.39 24.52 -21.85
CA GLY A 659 -27.32 24.52 -22.99
C GLY A 659 -28.76 24.90 -22.62
N ASP A 660 -29.47 25.48 -23.59
CA ASP A 660 -30.85 25.97 -23.43
C ASP A 660 -31.90 24.84 -23.28
N ASP A 661 -31.57 23.60 -23.67
CA ASP A 661 -32.46 22.44 -23.52
C ASP A 661 -32.51 21.99 -22.05
N GLU A 662 -33.68 22.15 -21.41
CA GLU A 662 -33.88 21.77 -20.02
C GLU A 662 -33.69 20.26 -19.77
N ALA A 663 -34.13 19.38 -20.65
CA ALA A 663 -33.97 17.95 -20.43
C ALA A 663 -32.50 17.53 -20.56
N ALA A 664 -31.82 18.00 -21.61
CA ALA A 664 -30.43 17.63 -21.89
C ALA A 664 -29.46 18.14 -20.82
N GLY A 665 -29.58 19.40 -20.40
CA GLY A 665 -28.70 19.97 -19.37
C GLY A 665 -28.89 19.33 -18.00
N LEU A 666 -30.11 18.86 -17.68
CA LEU A 666 -30.36 18.14 -16.42
C LEU A 666 -29.73 16.75 -16.46
N ALA A 667 -29.87 16.03 -17.58
CA ALA A 667 -29.23 14.72 -17.78
C ALA A 667 -27.69 14.82 -17.70
N ALA A 668 -27.11 15.90 -18.25
CA ALA A 668 -25.68 16.19 -18.10
C ALA A 668 -25.29 16.42 -16.63
N GLY A 669 -26.12 17.14 -15.87
CA GLY A 669 -25.95 17.33 -14.42
C GLY A 669 -26.00 16.02 -13.64
N GLU A 670 -26.99 15.16 -13.91
CA GLU A 670 -27.12 13.85 -13.26
C GLU A 670 -25.93 12.93 -13.58
N ALA A 671 -25.47 12.91 -14.83
CA ALA A 671 -24.30 12.15 -15.25
C ALA A 671 -23.01 12.63 -14.55
N LEU A 672 -22.80 13.95 -14.48
CA LEU A 672 -21.70 14.56 -13.76
C LEU A 672 -21.72 14.20 -12.26
N VAL A 673 -22.90 14.28 -11.63
CA VAL A 673 -23.07 13.93 -10.22
C VAL A 673 -22.70 12.47 -9.96
N GLY A 674 -23.20 11.56 -10.81
CA GLY A 674 -22.87 10.14 -10.73
C GLY A 674 -21.36 9.90 -10.84
N GLU A 675 -20.71 10.52 -11.83
CA GLU A 675 -19.26 10.40 -11.99
C GLU A 675 -18.48 11.03 -10.84
N THR A 676 -18.93 12.18 -10.32
CA THR A 676 -18.31 12.85 -9.17
C THR A 676 -18.39 11.99 -7.93
N LEU A 677 -19.56 11.42 -7.61
CA LEU A 677 -19.75 10.49 -6.50
C LEU A 677 -18.95 9.20 -6.67
N ARG A 678 -18.82 8.68 -7.88
CA ARG A 678 -18.04 7.47 -8.17
C ARG A 678 -16.55 7.69 -8.00
N ALA A 679 -16.02 8.80 -8.52
CA ALA A 679 -14.58 9.04 -8.62
C ALA A 679 -14.00 9.88 -7.47
N ARG A 680 -14.77 10.79 -6.90
CA ARG A 680 -14.30 11.81 -5.95
C ARG A 680 -15.41 12.30 -5.02
N SER A 681 -16.16 11.36 -4.43
CA SER A 681 -17.23 11.68 -3.47
C SER A 681 -16.75 12.62 -2.37
N SER A 682 -17.61 13.52 -1.89
CA SER A 682 -17.33 14.31 -0.68
C SER A 682 -17.21 13.45 0.58
N VAL A 683 -17.72 12.21 0.53
CA VAL A 683 -17.57 11.17 1.57
C VAL A 683 -16.90 9.94 0.93
N PRO A 684 -15.57 9.96 0.74
CA PRO A 684 -14.86 8.91 0.01
C PRO A 684 -14.62 7.65 0.83
N THR A 685 -14.69 7.76 2.16
CA THR A 685 -14.55 6.61 3.05
C THR A 685 -15.57 6.65 4.18
N TRP A 686 -15.76 5.52 4.85
CA TRP A 686 -16.56 5.44 6.07
C TRP A 686 -16.03 4.40 7.06
N ARG A 687 -16.35 4.52 8.34
CA ARG A 687 -15.78 3.64 9.38
C ARG A 687 -16.72 2.52 9.84
N ARG A 688 -16.09 1.42 10.24
CA ARG A 688 -16.69 0.28 10.97
C ARG A 688 -15.73 -0.23 12.03
N VAL A 689 -16.25 -1.04 12.95
CA VAL A 689 -15.45 -1.82 13.89
C VAL A 689 -15.97 -3.26 13.92
N ALA A 690 -15.06 -4.23 13.88
CA ALA A 690 -15.42 -5.64 14.00
C ALA A 690 -15.89 -5.95 15.43
N THR A 691 -17.03 -6.61 15.59
CA THR A 691 -17.61 -6.93 16.90
C THR A 691 -17.15 -8.28 17.45
N ARG A 692 -16.63 -9.14 16.58
CA ARG A 692 -16.15 -10.49 16.85
C ARG A 692 -15.07 -10.87 15.83
N ASP A 693 -14.28 -11.88 16.15
CA ASP A 693 -13.36 -12.46 15.19
C ASP A 693 -14.16 -12.97 13.97
N THR A 694 -13.70 -12.58 12.79
CA THR A 694 -14.35 -12.88 11.51
C THR A 694 -13.31 -12.93 10.40
N GLU A 695 -13.74 -13.19 9.17
CA GLU A 695 -12.88 -13.13 7.99
C GLU A 695 -13.50 -12.20 6.94
N MET A 696 -12.64 -11.57 6.14
CA MET A 696 -13.00 -10.71 5.02
C MET A 696 -12.05 -10.98 3.86
N GLY A 697 -12.59 -11.47 2.73
CA GLY A 697 -11.77 -11.81 1.56
C GLY A 697 -10.74 -12.91 1.80
N GLY A 698 -11.00 -13.83 2.75
CA GLY A 698 -10.04 -14.87 3.17
C GLY A 698 -8.97 -14.39 4.16
N HIS A 699 -9.04 -13.13 4.62
CA HIS A 699 -8.14 -12.59 5.63
C HIS A 699 -8.85 -12.48 6.98
N PRO A 700 -8.21 -12.90 8.09
CA PRO A 700 -8.78 -12.75 9.42
C PRO A 700 -8.88 -11.28 9.84
N VAL A 701 -9.99 -10.93 10.49
CA VAL A 701 -10.27 -9.62 11.08
C VAL A 701 -10.62 -9.84 12.55
N ALA A 702 -9.85 -9.25 13.46
CA ALA A 702 -10.01 -9.49 14.89
C ALA A 702 -11.14 -8.64 15.49
N ALA A 703 -11.76 -9.12 16.58
CA ALA A 703 -12.69 -8.33 17.36
C ALA A 703 -12.05 -7.00 17.84
N GLY A 704 -12.76 -5.89 17.67
CA GLY A 704 -12.27 -4.55 18.01
C GLY A 704 -11.40 -3.89 16.93
N GLU A 705 -11.07 -4.61 15.85
CA GLU A 705 -10.32 -4.03 14.73
C GLU A 705 -11.15 -2.95 14.03
N GLU A 706 -10.57 -1.76 13.86
CA GLU A 706 -11.22 -0.64 13.18
C GLU A 706 -11.00 -0.73 11.67
N LEU A 707 -12.05 -0.46 10.89
CA LEU A 707 -12.04 -0.53 9.44
C LEU A 707 -12.35 0.84 8.85
N VAL A 708 -11.68 1.17 7.75
CA VAL A 708 -12.00 2.30 6.87
C VAL A 708 -12.38 1.72 5.52
N LEU A 709 -13.62 1.95 5.12
CA LEU A 709 -14.22 1.45 3.88
C LEU A 709 -14.09 2.52 2.81
N ARG A 710 -13.43 2.24 1.69
CA ARG A 710 -13.38 3.13 0.52
C ARG A 710 -14.71 3.02 -0.24
N LEU A 711 -15.48 4.11 -0.28
CA LEU A 711 -16.82 4.15 -0.89
C LEU A 711 -16.80 4.68 -2.33
N SER A 712 -15.73 5.38 -2.72
CA SER A 712 -15.53 5.98 -4.05
C SER A 712 -14.05 6.02 -4.41
N GLY A 713 -13.74 6.26 -5.69
CA GLY A 713 -12.37 6.38 -6.20
C GLY A 713 -12.09 5.41 -7.34
N ALA A 714 -10.81 5.29 -7.73
CA ALA A 714 -10.38 4.37 -8.77
C ALA A 714 -10.88 2.93 -8.53
N GLY A 715 -11.35 2.27 -9.59
CA GLY A 715 -11.87 0.89 -9.54
C GLY A 715 -13.31 0.73 -9.03
N HIS A 716 -13.97 1.79 -8.55
CA HIS A 716 -15.39 1.69 -8.16
C HIS A 716 -16.33 1.71 -9.39
N PRO A 717 -17.21 0.70 -9.55
CA PRO A 717 -18.09 0.58 -10.71
C PRO A 717 -19.45 1.32 -10.56
N ASP A 718 -19.83 1.72 -9.34
CA ASP A 718 -21.18 2.22 -9.02
C ASP A 718 -21.10 3.35 -7.99
N HIS A 719 -21.65 4.52 -8.36
CA HIS A 719 -21.60 5.72 -7.54
C HIS A 719 -22.49 5.64 -6.30
N ARG A 720 -23.50 4.75 -6.29
CA ARG A 720 -24.46 4.65 -5.18
C ARG A 720 -23.81 4.19 -3.88
N LEU A 721 -22.66 3.53 -3.96
CA LEU A 721 -21.90 3.10 -2.79
C LEU A 721 -21.35 4.29 -1.99
N ALA A 722 -21.15 5.46 -2.62
CA ALA A 722 -20.79 6.71 -1.94
C ALA A 722 -21.83 7.14 -0.89
N PHE A 723 -23.09 6.69 -1.02
CA PHE A 723 -24.15 6.90 -0.05
C PHE A 723 -24.27 5.76 0.97
N GLY A 724 -23.31 4.84 1.04
CA GLY A 724 -23.38 3.65 1.88
C GLY A 724 -24.34 2.58 1.34
N HIS A 725 -24.53 1.52 2.14
CA HIS A 725 -25.32 0.35 1.76
C HIS A 725 -26.05 -0.22 2.99
N GLY A 726 -27.09 -1.03 2.75
CA GLY A 726 -27.85 -1.71 3.80
C GLY A 726 -28.55 -0.74 4.76
N LEU A 727 -28.49 -1.08 6.06
CA LEU A 727 -29.14 -0.34 7.15
C LEU A 727 -28.75 1.15 7.16
N HIS A 728 -27.48 1.44 6.87
CA HIS A 728 -26.89 2.79 6.97
C HIS A 728 -26.81 3.53 5.64
N ARG A 729 -27.61 3.17 4.63
CA ARG A 729 -27.71 3.99 3.41
C ARG A 729 -28.15 5.42 3.75
N CYS A 730 -27.48 6.41 3.16
CA CYS A 730 -27.72 7.84 3.39
C CYS A 730 -29.19 8.19 3.16
N LEU A 731 -29.75 8.94 4.11
CA LEU A 731 -31.13 9.40 4.05
C LEU A 731 -31.33 10.50 3.00
N GLY A 732 -30.36 11.39 2.86
CA GLY A 732 -30.38 12.54 1.95
C GLY A 732 -29.88 12.26 0.54
N ALA A 733 -29.65 11.00 0.15
CA ALA A 733 -29.00 10.66 -1.12
C ALA A 733 -29.66 11.34 -2.34
N GLY A 734 -30.98 11.20 -2.47
CA GLY A 734 -31.72 11.81 -3.58
C GLY A 734 -31.79 13.33 -3.51
N LEU A 735 -31.69 13.93 -2.32
CA LEU A 735 -31.64 15.39 -2.15
C LEU A 735 -30.28 15.91 -2.60
N ALA A 736 -29.18 15.31 -2.13
CA ALA A 736 -27.82 15.71 -2.49
C ALA A 736 -27.57 15.59 -4.01
N GLU A 737 -28.07 14.52 -4.65
CA GLU A 737 -28.00 14.36 -6.11
C GLU A 737 -28.78 15.47 -6.83
N LEU A 738 -30.00 15.77 -6.39
CA LEU A 738 -30.86 16.80 -6.98
C LEU A 738 -30.27 18.21 -6.82
N GLU A 739 -29.84 18.57 -5.60
CA GLU A 739 -29.22 19.85 -5.30
C GLU A 739 -27.98 20.08 -6.14
N THR A 740 -27.11 19.07 -6.22
CA THR A 740 -25.87 19.18 -6.99
C THR A 740 -26.14 19.36 -8.49
N ALA A 741 -27.01 18.54 -9.07
CA ALA A 741 -27.33 18.62 -10.49
C ALA A 741 -27.94 19.98 -10.87
N LEU A 742 -28.83 20.52 -10.03
CA LEU A 742 -29.48 21.81 -10.27
C LEU A 742 -28.55 23.00 -10.06
N VAL A 743 -27.75 23.00 -8.99
CA VAL A 743 -26.84 24.10 -8.68
C VAL A 743 -25.75 24.22 -9.75
N VAL A 744 -25.08 23.11 -10.09
CA VAL A 744 -24.01 23.13 -11.11
C VAL A 744 -24.54 23.62 -12.45
N ARG A 745 -25.73 23.15 -12.81
CA ARG A 745 -26.38 23.57 -14.05
C ARG A 745 -26.75 25.05 -14.04
N GLU A 746 -27.37 25.55 -12.98
CA GLU A 746 -27.80 26.96 -12.93
C GLU A 746 -26.59 27.90 -13.01
N VAL A 747 -25.48 27.53 -12.36
CA VAL A 747 -24.20 28.26 -12.49
C VAL A 747 -23.68 28.20 -13.93
N ALA A 748 -23.65 27.03 -14.57
CA ALA A 748 -23.17 26.88 -15.94
C ALA A 748 -24.00 27.67 -16.95
N ARG A 749 -25.33 27.68 -16.80
CA ARG A 749 -26.28 28.42 -17.65
C ARG A 749 -26.07 29.94 -17.53
N ARG A 750 -25.79 30.44 -16.33
CA ARG A 750 -25.57 31.87 -16.06
C ARG A 750 -24.16 32.33 -16.41
N LEU A 751 -23.18 31.44 -16.33
CA LEU A 751 -21.76 31.70 -16.63
C LEU A 751 -21.21 30.69 -17.66
N PRO A 752 -21.72 30.69 -18.90
CA PRO A 752 -21.33 29.70 -19.91
C PRO A 752 -19.84 29.78 -20.29
N GLU A 753 -19.23 30.96 -20.15
CA GLU A 753 -17.81 31.22 -20.44
C GLU A 753 -16.91 31.21 -19.19
N ALA A 754 -17.39 30.71 -18.05
CA ALA A 754 -16.55 30.57 -16.86
C ALA A 754 -15.36 29.64 -17.11
N GLU A 755 -14.20 30.05 -16.60
CA GLU A 755 -12.96 29.28 -16.59
C GLU A 755 -12.38 29.33 -15.17
N LEU A 756 -11.78 28.22 -14.72
CA LEU A 756 -11.02 28.19 -13.47
C LEU A 756 -9.85 29.17 -13.53
N THR A 757 -9.53 29.81 -12.42
CA THR A 757 -8.41 30.75 -12.32
C THR A 757 -7.70 30.63 -10.98
N GLY A 758 -6.43 31.02 -10.93
CA GLY A 758 -5.58 30.87 -9.75
C GLY A 758 -4.85 29.52 -9.70
N PRO A 759 -4.10 29.27 -8.62
CA PRO A 759 -3.45 27.98 -8.40
C PRO A 759 -4.50 26.89 -8.15
N GLU A 760 -4.06 25.64 -8.20
CA GLU A 760 -4.90 24.50 -7.84
C GLU A 760 -5.45 24.65 -6.40
N PRO A 761 -6.74 24.33 -6.16
CA PRO A 761 -7.29 24.47 -4.83
C PRO A 761 -6.67 23.48 -3.86
N PRO A 762 -6.29 23.90 -2.64
CA PRO A 762 -6.01 22.96 -1.59
C PRO A 762 -7.27 22.17 -1.27
N TRP A 763 -7.12 20.89 -1.00
CA TRP A 763 -8.23 20.03 -0.63
C TRP A 763 -8.42 20.01 0.89
N LEU A 764 -9.67 20.01 1.33
CA LEU A 764 -10.02 19.44 2.62
C LEU A 764 -9.79 17.93 2.50
N THR A 765 -9.02 17.37 3.44
CA THR A 765 -8.69 15.94 3.46
C THR A 765 -8.78 15.47 4.89
N LEU A 766 -9.94 14.93 5.23
CA LEU A 766 -10.24 14.29 6.51
C LEU A 766 -10.50 12.82 6.27
N LEU A 767 -10.46 11.99 7.32
CA LEU A 767 -10.58 10.55 7.22
C LEU A 767 -11.73 10.11 6.31
N SER A 768 -12.91 10.70 6.48
CA SER A 768 -14.13 10.38 5.73
C SER A 768 -14.69 11.54 4.91
N PHE A 769 -13.98 12.66 4.78
CA PHE A 769 -14.49 13.85 4.08
C PHE A 769 -13.44 14.52 3.21
N GLN A 770 -13.88 14.99 2.05
CA GLN A 770 -13.04 15.78 1.17
C GLN A 770 -13.84 16.77 0.32
N ALA A 771 -13.15 17.82 -0.11
CA ALA A 771 -13.60 18.75 -1.16
C ALA A 771 -12.47 19.70 -1.53
N PRO A 772 -12.47 20.29 -2.73
CA PRO A 772 -11.67 21.49 -2.97
C PRO A 772 -12.11 22.59 -2.01
N ARG A 773 -11.16 23.30 -1.38
CA ARG A 773 -11.49 24.39 -0.42
C ARG A 773 -12.07 25.63 -1.10
N HIS A 774 -11.76 25.82 -2.38
CA HIS A 774 -12.29 26.91 -3.20
C HIS A 774 -12.49 26.45 -4.64
N VAL A 775 -13.42 27.10 -5.35
CA VAL A 775 -13.63 26.95 -6.79
C VAL A 775 -13.63 28.35 -7.40
N LEU A 776 -12.43 28.84 -7.71
CA LEU A 776 -12.21 30.19 -8.21
C LEU A 776 -12.46 30.25 -9.71
N VAL A 777 -13.46 31.01 -10.12
CA VAL A 777 -13.76 31.22 -11.54
C VAL A 777 -13.69 32.69 -11.91
N ARG A 778 -13.23 32.97 -13.13
CA ARG A 778 -13.37 34.31 -13.71
C ARG A 778 -14.66 34.37 -14.54
N PRO A 779 -15.67 35.17 -14.16
CA PRO A 779 -16.82 35.40 -15.02
C PRO A 779 -16.39 36.27 -16.21
N ARG A 780 -16.38 35.73 -17.43
CA ARG A 780 -16.28 36.56 -18.63
C ARG A 780 -17.67 37.16 -18.91
N SER A 781 -17.79 38.49 -18.88
CA SER A 781 -19.03 39.16 -19.27
C SER A 781 -19.43 38.71 -20.68
N PRO A 782 -20.72 38.44 -20.94
CA PRO A 782 -21.17 38.19 -22.29
C PRO A 782 -20.76 39.38 -23.14
N ARG A 783 -20.03 39.14 -24.23
CA ARG A 783 -19.91 40.13 -25.31
C ARG A 783 -21.34 40.58 -25.61
N VAL A 784 -21.64 41.85 -25.32
CA VAL A 784 -22.85 42.51 -25.80
C VAL A 784 -22.95 42.18 -27.28
N ARG A 785 -23.92 41.35 -27.67
CA ARG A 785 -24.29 41.18 -29.07
C ARG A 785 -24.73 42.57 -29.50
N ARG A 786 -23.87 43.33 -30.18
CA ARG A 786 -24.23 44.56 -30.88
C ARG A 786 -25.18 44.17 -32.01
N CYS A 787 -26.47 44.05 -31.70
CA CYS A 787 -27.55 44.16 -32.65
C CYS A 787 -28.10 45.58 -32.53
N ALA A 788 -27.43 46.54 -33.17
CA ALA A 788 -27.96 47.84 -33.59
C ALA A 788 -26.78 48.71 -34.07
N GLU A 789 -26.38 48.54 -35.33
CA GLU A 789 -25.64 49.55 -36.13
C GLU A 789 -25.48 49.00 -37.56
N ALA A 790 -26.61 48.69 -38.19
CA ALA A 790 -26.69 48.38 -39.61
C ALA A 790 -27.95 49.04 -40.19
N GLU A 791 -28.16 50.33 -39.91
CA GLU A 791 -29.23 51.11 -40.57
C GLU A 791 -28.97 52.62 -40.67
N THR A 792 -27.73 53.08 -40.43
CA THR A 792 -27.36 54.50 -40.61
C THR A 792 -26.01 54.68 -41.29
N ASN A 793 -25.78 53.96 -42.41
CA ASN A 793 -24.65 54.27 -43.29
C ASN A 793 -24.98 54.30 -44.79
N THR A 794 -26.26 54.49 -45.14
CA THR A 794 -26.74 54.71 -46.53
C THR A 794 -27.11 56.17 -46.82
N ALA A 795 -26.46 57.13 -46.15
CA ALA A 795 -26.66 58.56 -46.43
C ALA A 795 -25.39 59.43 -46.44
N ALA A 796 -24.18 58.85 -46.34
CA ALA A 796 -22.94 59.64 -46.24
C ALA A 796 -21.86 59.30 -47.30
N ASN A 797 -22.23 58.68 -48.42
CA ASN A 797 -21.29 58.35 -49.51
C ASN A 797 -21.69 58.91 -50.89
N ALA A 798 -22.50 59.96 -50.94
CA ALA A 798 -22.88 60.65 -52.18
C ALA A 798 -22.15 61.99 -52.44
N GLU A 799 -21.18 62.41 -51.62
CA GLU A 799 -20.55 63.75 -51.76
C GLU A 799 -19.01 63.78 -51.73
N ARG A 800 -18.29 62.68 -52.02
CA ARG A 800 -16.81 62.74 -52.17
C ARG A 800 -16.28 61.97 -53.38
N SER A 801 -16.82 62.29 -54.56
CA SER A 801 -16.20 62.00 -55.86
C SER A 801 -16.07 63.31 -56.65
N SER A 802 -15.15 64.18 -56.20
CA SER A 802 -14.57 65.27 -57.00
C SER A 802 -13.31 65.83 -56.30
N ALA A 803 -12.20 65.12 -56.41
CA ALA A 803 -10.83 65.64 -56.46
C ALA A 803 -9.85 64.49 -56.72
#